data_AF-A0AAD9UNA4-F1
#
_entry.id   AF-A0AAD9UNA4-F1
#
_cell.length_a   1.000
_cell.length_b   1.000
_cell.length_c   1.000
_cell.angle_alpha   90.00
_cell.angle_beta   90.00
_cell.angle_gamma   90.00
#
_symmetry.space_group_name_H-M   'P 1'
#
loop_
_entity.id
_entity.type
_entity.pdbx_description
1 polymer ?
#
loop_
_entity_poly.entity_id
_entity_poly.type
_entity_poly.pdbx_seq_one_letter_code
_entity_poly.pdbx_strand_id
1 'polypeptide(L)'
;MRNLDADSAPIGLHTRRISSLISAQRSKFNATSPKICKCLQRIKSCLATAFGTKIDPCYVDKCNHDHLIRVPLTNWWSDFDFVPATNFCFIGGVVCGYNRKNDAIDIAMELPEKLFNQKDYLNYRYLNKRNVYMHYVYSHFNSQITNLYIQDPKGELRPSIILDLCDRKTSIILNYARNSKVYFTIRLFACLPPIFNFGALALDRNAVRSPTTLNTFTQDYTIPTPLYNGLILEDLCMIPLNAGLHKICSDYPNLSGACILLKVWSHIRLCLNGEFNTGISGFLLCHLAAHCCLGLQLPRDTSAFGIFKSTLKIIANFPENASVIFGKLQVTAKDTFVPELLIDHLNILYKTLLIWPEFVGHAKASLGVLHCDFPYTYTCLFEIVQLPLCRFDSCLEFNPCKQLDYNLLESGLRAWEYTPQEYLGMEVRKKLMYGLQDRIKSICFRQGTTSRGNLLWVYIQYNEGISSCVMVGPLLSDADKVKEFRDFWGPQTETRRFEDGSINECLILKDFKASELLLDLDLKKVVCEWAHSVNSRLVNDVAIRHFSRHFTIITRNWSRDCDLTFKSSVSRRRRSSVIGFICIIRHPAMILCLTLSNEYTLGLIAAYNTLNSTLRNLDRLPLSIVNVHWADEYFAYCNLVSKPCYYHHRIVATFESSSAWPNDATGIRHIKVAFCNAISNSLLKIGFSSKVSSCGDLLVNVQDYTFHIIPTYPKEINRIKKQTIGQIPPEMLPQIRNLYMYPLYTEKLRNIALKNTAFSNSVKLAKAWAASIYITDADFICEMICAYIYTSQHFMSGPPTSASVGFSRFLFILAHHDWENRPLVVDFDESWTDFPLELLDKRSVGIHLYIWIATREDIHCQMPQLPCTELCKNLVAQARWMHWSFTFQKSET
;
A
#
# COMPACT_ATOMS: atom_id res chain seq x y z
N MET A 1 -1.77 -29.87 21.36
CA MET A 1 -0.30 -29.79 21.37
C MET A 1 0.12 -29.01 22.61
N ARG A 2 0.29 -29.69 23.74
CA ARG A 2 0.84 -29.14 25.00
C ARG A 2 2.23 -29.76 25.17
N ASN A 3 3.23 -28.89 25.26
CA ASN A 3 4.58 -29.04 25.83
C ASN A 3 5.46 -28.00 25.12
N LEU A 4 5.50 -26.82 25.74
CA LEU A 4 6.42 -25.73 25.43
C LEU A 4 7.52 -25.83 26.48
N ASP A 5 8.65 -26.42 26.11
CA ASP A 5 9.87 -26.22 26.87
C ASP A 5 10.35 -24.78 26.64
N ALA A 6 10.47 -24.09 27.77
CA ALA A 6 11.07 -22.78 27.90
C ALA A 6 12.58 -22.92 27.79
N ASP A 7 13.17 -22.34 26.74
CA ASP A 7 14.45 -21.63 26.78
C ASP A 7 14.74 -21.05 25.39
N SER A 8 15.07 -19.76 25.35
CA SER A 8 15.35 -18.88 24.19
C SER A 8 14.17 -18.13 23.54
N ALA A 9 14.26 -16.81 23.64
CA ALA A 9 13.38 -15.72 23.22
C ALA A 9 13.21 -15.58 21.66
N PRO A 10 12.55 -14.53 21.11
CA PRO A 10 11.64 -14.53 19.94
C PRO A 10 12.13 -15.07 18.58
N ILE A 11 13.43 -15.35 18.44
CA ILE A 11 14.07 -15.85 17.19
C ILE A 11 13.61 -17.28 16.85
N GLY A 12 13.38 -18.14 17.86
CA GLY A 12 12.92 -19.52 17.65
C GLY A 12 11.50 -19.62 17.08
N LEU A 13 10.62 -18.69 17.48
CA LEU A 13 9.21 -18.66 17.05
C LEU A 13 9.07 -18.27 15.57
N HIS A 14 9.87 -17.29 15.12
CA HIS A 14 9.89 -16.87 13.72
C HIS A 14 10.43 -17.97 12.80
N THR A 15 11.49 -18.66 13.22
CA THR A 15 12.13 -19.72 12.42
C THR A 15 11.19 -20.90 12.15
N ARG A 16 10.42 -21.33 13.16
CA ARG A 16 9.40 -22.37 13.00
C ARG A 16 8.25 -21.92 12.09
N ARG A 17 7.78 -20.67 12.25
CA ARG A 17 6.72 -20.08 11.41
C ARG A 17 7.14 -19.97 9.95
N ILE A 18 8.36 -19.54 9.68
CA ILE A 18 8.92 -19.44 8.33
C ILE A 18 9.01 -20.83 7.68
N SER A 19 9.49 -21.83 8.41
CA SER A 19 9.58 -23.21 7.90
C SER A 19 8.18 -23.79 7.59
N SER A 20 7.21 -23.53 8.45
CA SER A 20 5.80 -23.89 8.24
C SER A 20 5.17 -23.16 7.04
N LEU A 21 5.49 -21.87 6.85
CA LEU A 21 5.05 -21.10 5.69
C LEU A 21 5.60 -21.68 4.39
N ILE A 22 6.90 -21.99 4.34
CA ILE A 22 7.54 -22.58 3.16
C ILE A 22 6.88 -23.93 2.83
N SER A 23 6.67 -24.80 3.82
CA SER A 23 6.04 -26.11 3.59
C SER A 23 4.58 -25.99 3.16
N ALA A 24 3.80 -25.08 3.77
CA ALA A 24 2.41 -24.84 3.43
C ALA A 24 2.23 -24.22 2.03
N GLN A 25 3.18 -23.38 1.61
CA GLN A 25 3.16 -22.70 0.32
C GLN A 25 3.83 -23.48 -0.80
N ARG A 26 4.61 -24.54 -0.53
CA ARG A 26 5.28 -25.32 -1.58
C ARG A 26 4.26 -26.09 -2.44
N SER A 27 4.48 -26.12 -3.75
CA SER A 27 3.67 -26.93 -4.66
C SER A 27 3.78 -28.41 -4.37
N LYS A 28 2.67 -29.12 -4.52
CA LYS A 28 2.63 -30.59 -4.48
C LYS A 28 3.05 -31.23 -5.80
N PHE A 29 3.20 -30.41 -6.84
CA PHE A 29 3.52 -30.82 -8.20
C PHE A 29 5.00 -30.57 -8.51
N ASN A 30 5.67 -31.60 -9.01
CA ASN A 30 7.05 -31.54 -9.51
C ASN A 30 7.11 -32.07 -10.94
N ALA A 31 8.25 -31.90 -11.61
CA ALA A 31 8.42 -32.28 -13.01
C ALA A 31 8.21 -33.78 -13.29
N THR A 32 8.37 -34.63 -12.27
CA THR A 32 8.18 -36.09 -12.33
C THR A 32 6.77 -36.54 -11.94
N SER A 33 5.84 -35.61 -11.68
CA SER A 33 4.48 -35.93 -11.30
C SER A 33 3.75 -36.66 -12.44
N PRO A 34 3.22 -37.88 -12.23
CA PRO A 34 2.59 -38.66 -13.29
C PRO A 34 1.47 -37.93 -14.02
N LYS A 35 0.71 -37.10 -13.29
CA LYS A 35 -0.38 -36.28 -13.85
C LYS A 35 0.15 -35.26 -14.86
N ILE A 36 1.23 -34.56 -14.51
CA ILE A 36 1.83 -33.52 -15.36
C ILE A 36 2.49 -34.15 -16.58
N CYS A 37 3.22 -35.27 -16.41
CA CYS A 37 3.81 -36.01 -17.52
C CYS A 37 2.74 -36.47 -18.51
N LYS A 38 1.59 -36.95 -18.02
CA LYS A 38 0.45 -37.35 -18.85
C LYS A 38 -0.21 -36.16 -19.57
N CYS A 39 -0.30 -34.98 -18.92
CA CYS A 39 -0.71 -33.74 -19.61
C CYS A 39 0.22 -33.45 -20.80
N LEU A 40 1.53 -33.44 -20.54
CA LEU A 40 2.52 -33.08 -21.54
C LEU A 40 2.52 -34.06 -22.72
N GLN A 41 2.36 -35.36 -22.45
CA GLN A 41 2.18 -36.37 -23.50
C GLN A 41 0.95 -36.08 -24.37
N ARG A 42 -0.19 -35.74 -23.77
CA ARG A 42 -1.42 -35.38 -24.51
C ARG A 42 -1.29 -34.09 -25.32
N ILE A 43 -0.61 -33.09 -24.77
CA ILE A 43 -0.28 -31.83 -25.47
C ILE A 43 0.57 -32.14 -26.71
N LYS A 44 1.63 -32.94 -26.55
CA LYS A 44 2.50 -33.38 -27.66
C LYS A 44 1.74 -34.15 -28.72
N SER A 45 0.92 -35.13 -28.33
CA SER A 45 0.12 -35.92 -29.29
C SER A 45 -0.92 -35.07 -30.03
N CYS A 46 -1.55 -34.12 -29.34
CA CYS A 46 -2.52 -33.21 -29.95
C CYS A 46 -1.85 -32.32 -31.01
N LEU A 47 -0.69 -31.74 -30.70
CA LEU A 47 0.07 -30.91 -31.66
C LEU A 47 0.64 -31.69 -32.83
N ALA A 48 1.00 -32.96 -32.65
CA ALA A 48 1.47 -33.80 -33.74
C ALA A 48 0.43 -33.96 -34.86
N THR A 49 -0.87 -33.78 -34.55
CA THR A 49 -1.96 -33.86 -35.55
C THR A 49 -2.19 -32.55 -36.32
N ALA A 50 -1.53 -31.45 -35.97
CA ALA A 50 -1.80 -30.11 -36.50
C ALA A 50 -1.03 -29.76 -37.79
N PHE A 51 -0.45 -30.75 -38.48
CA PHE A 51 0.50 -30.52 -39.57
C PHE A 51 -0.14 -29.92 -40.84
N GLY A 52 0.58 -29.03 -41.53
CA GLY A 52 0.31 -28.67 -42.93
C GLY A 52 -0.77 -27.62 -43.17
N THR A 53 -1.21 -26.90 -42.12
CA THR A 53 -2.09 -25.73 -42.33
C THR A 53 -1.25 -24.53 -42.74
N LYS A 54 -1.57 -23.96 -43.91
CA LYS A 54 -0.94 -22.74 -44.40
C LYS A 54 -1.37 -21.54 -43.54
N ILE A 55 -0.42 -20.79 -43.00
CA ILE A 55 -0.67 -19.56 -42.24
C ILE A 55 -0.36 -18.37 -43.15
N ASP A 56 -1.42 -17.80 -43.72
CA ASP A 56 -1.38 -16.65 -44.64
C ASP A 56 -1.99 -15.39 -43.97
N PRO A 57 -1.87 -14.20 -44.59
CA PRO A 57 -2.51 -12.99 -44.05
C PRO A 57 -4.03 -13.13 -43.84
N CYS A 58 -4.72 -13.89 -44.71
CA CYS A 58 -6.15 -14.20 -44.58
C CYS A 58 -6.49 -14.97 -43.30
N TYR A 59 -5.61 -15.86 -42.83
CA TYR A 59 -5.76 -16.52 -41.53
C TYR A 59 -5.77 -15.50 -40.40
N VAL A 60 -4.87 -14.51 -40.44
CA VAL A 60 -4.78 -13.48 -39.40
C VAL A 60 -6.01 -12.57 -39.39
N ASP A 61 -6.51 -12.17 -40.56
CA ASP A 61 -7.73 -11.36 -40.66
C ASP A 61 -8.95 -12.08 -40.03
N LYS A 62 -8.97 -13.42 -40.05
CA LYS A 62 -10.01 -14.24 -39.41
C LYS A 62 -9.85 -14.38 -37.90
N CYS A 63 -8.70 -14.03 -37.32
CA CYS A 63 -8.41 -14.29 -35.91
C CYS A 63 -9.16 -13.36 -34.93
N ASN A 64 -9.86 -12.31 -35.39
CA ASN A 64 -10.67 -11.39 -34.56
C ASN A 64 -9.99 -10.93 -33.25
N HIS A 65 -8.66 -10.79 -33.26
CA HIS A 65 -7.87 -10.36 -32.11
C HIS A 65 -7.03 -9.15 -32.51
N ASP A 66 -7.56 -7.95 -32.24
CA ASP A 66 -6.95 -6.65 -32.59
C ASP A 66 -5.53 -6.44 -32.01
N HIS A 67 -5.14 -7.24 -31.02
CA HIS A 67 -3.83 -7.16 -30.35
C HIS A 67 -2.84 -8.25 -30.78
N LEU A 68 -3.23 -9.15 -31.69
CA LEU A 68 -2.37 -10.26 -32.13
C LEU A 68 -1.16 -9.75 -32.92
N ILE A 69 -1.36 -8.70 -33.72
CA ILE A 69 -0.38 -8.10 -34.61
C ILE A 69 -0.10 -6.66 -34.21
N ARG A 70 1.18 -6.32 -34.06
CA ARG A 70 1.61 -4.95 -33.71
C ARG A 70 2.00 -4.09 -34.91
N VAL A 71 2.33 -4.71 -36.04
CA VAL A 71 2.75 -4.02 -37.26
C VAL A 71 2.07 -4.71 -38.45
N PRO A 72 1.45 -3.97 -39.39
CA PRO A 72 0.81 -4.56 -40.57
C PRO A 72 1.71 -5.55 -41.29
N LEU A 73 1.11 -6.65 -41.77
CA LEU A 73 1.81 -7.74 -42.44
C LEU A 73 2.35 -7.38 -43.84
N THR A 74 2.02 -6.18 -44.34
CA THR A 74 2.28 -5.78 -45.73
C THR A 74 3.78 -5.67 -46.01
N ASN A 75 4.21 -6.26 -47.13
CA ASN A 75 5.54 -6.21 -47.75
C ASN A 75 6.69 -7.03 -47.12
N TRP A 76 6.50 -7.70 -45.96
CA TRP A 76 7.56 -8.51 -45.33
C TRP A 76 7.12 -9.90 -44.86
N TRP A 77 5.82 -10.19 -44.84
CA TRP A 77 5.32 -11.51 -44.47
C TRP A 77 5.62 -12.53 -45.57
N SER A 78 6.27 -13.63 -45.17
CA SER A 78 6.38 -14.85 -45.97
C SER A 78 5.37 -15.86 -45.44
N ASP A 79 4.44 -16.31 -46.27
CA ASP A 79 3.57 -17.44 -45.93
C ASP A 79 4.42 -18.59 -45.40
N PHE A 80 3.98 -19.22 -44.31
CA PHE A 80 4.62 -20.40 -43.77
C PHE A 80 3.59 -21.45 -43.40
N ASP A 81 3.97 -22.71 -43.60
CA ASP A 81 3.16 -23.83 -43.16
C ASP A 81 3.38 -24.05 -41.66
N PHE A 82 2.31 -24.34 -40.93
CA PHE A 82 2.42 -24.72 -39.54
C PHE A 82 3.24 -26.01 -39.42
N VAL A 83 4.30 -25.93 -38.60
CA VAL A 83 5.14 -27.07 -38.23
C VAL A 83 5.09 -27.23 -36.72
N PRO A 84 4.79 -28.44 -36.17
CA PRO A 84 4.78 -28.68 -34.74
C PRO A 84 6.11 -28.32 -34.07
N ALA A 85 6.03 -27.90 -32.81
CA ALA A 85 7.20 -27.53 -32.00
C ALA A 85 8.22 -28.67 -31.90
N THR A 86 9.50 -28.34 -31.96
CA THR A 86 10.62 -29.30 -31.97
C THR A 86 10.84 -29.93 -30.60
N ASN A 87 10.64 -29.15 -29.54
CA ASN A 87 10.94 -29.56 -28.19
C ASN A 87 9.97 -28.95 -27.16
N PHE A 88 9.79 -29.65 -26.04
CA PHE A 88 9.06 -29.16 -24.88
C PHE A 88 9.91 -29.36 -23.63
N CYS A 89 10.21 -28.27 -22.93
CA CYS A 89 11.02 -28.27 -21.73
C CYS A 89 10.24 -27.71 -20.54
N PHE A 90 10.31 -28.37 -19.38
CA PHE A 90 9.80 -27.78 -18.14
C PHE A 90 10.69 -26.61 -17.73
N ILE A 91 10.07 -25.45 -17.51
CA ILE A 91 10.77 -24.25 -17.05
C ILE A 91 10.20 -23.77 -15.71
N GLY A 92 10.91 -22.83 -15.08
CA GLY A 92 10.51 -22.31 -13.78
C GLY A 92 10.69 -23.35 -12.66
N GLY A 93 9.90 -23.18 -11.58
CA GLY A 93 10.15 -23.84 -10.30
C GLY A 93 9.63 -25.24 -10.15
N VAL A 94 9.07 -25.84 -11.20
CA VAL A 94 8.54 -27.20 -11.17
C VAL A 94 9.66 -28.26 -11.09
N VAL A 95 10.86 -27.92 -11.58
CA VAL A 95 12.03 -28.82 -11.56
C VAL A 95 12.76 -28.73 -10.22
N CYS A 96 13.11 -27.53 -9.74
CA CYS A 96 13.87 -27.34 -8.49
C CYS A 96 13.01 -27.02 -7.25
N GLY A 97 11.69 -27.22 -7.31
CA GLY A 97 10.81 -27.16 -6.15
C GLY A 97 10.60 -25.77 -5.53
N TYR A 98 10.81 -24.70 -6.31
CA TYR A 98 10.53 -23.32 -5.89
C TYR A 98 9.18 -22.78 -6.40
N ASN A 99 8.30 -23.65 -6.89
CA ASN A 99 6.90 -23.31 -7.21
C ASN A 99 6.04 -23.24 -5.94
N ARG A 100 5.22 -22.20 -5.87
CA ARG A 100 4.18 -22.06 -4.84
C ARG A 100 2.98 -22.94 -5.16
N LYS A 101 2.11 -23.19 -4.18
CA LYS A 101 0.96 -24.11 -4.25
C LYS A 101 0.02 -23.87 -5.43
N ASN A 102 -0.15 -22.60 -5.82
CA ASN A 102 -1.03 -22.17 -6.90
C ASN A 102 -0.26 -21.58 -8.10
N ASP A 103 1.07 -21.69 -8.12
CA ASP A 103 1.84 -21.24 -9.29
C ASP A 103 1.54 -22.16 -10.48
N ALA A 104 1.48 -21.58 -11.68
CA ALA A 104 1.37 -22.34 -12.92
C ALA A 104 2.63 -23.20 -13.15
N ILE A 105 2.44 -24.32 -13.84
CA ILE A 105 3.52 -25.15 -14.35
C ILE A 105 3.88 -24.59 -15.73
N ASP A 106 5.01 -23.89 -15.80
CA ASP A 106 5.47 -23.27 -17.04
C ASP A 106 6.24 -24.30 -17.90
N ILE A 107 5.91 -24.35 -19.19
CA ILE A 107 6.54 -25.22 -20.18
C ILE A 107 6.96 -24.37 -21.38
N ALA A 108 8.24 -24.45 -21.73
CA ALA A 108 8.78 -23.87 -22.94
C ALA A 108 8.50 -24.79 -24.13
N MET A 109 7.99 -24.23 -25.21
CA MET A 109 7.71 -24.87 -26.48
C MET A 109 8.63 -24.26 -27.54
N GLU A 110 9.60 -25.04 -28.00
CA GLU A 110 10.62 -24.58 -28.92
C GLU A 110 10.06 -24.54 -30.35
N LEU A 111 10.06 -23.34 -30.94
CA LEU A 111 9.55 -23.13 -32.29
C LEU A 111 10.57 -23.64 -33.33
N PRO A 112 10.11 -24.29 -34.42
CA PRO A 112 11.02 -24.78 -35.46
C PRO A 112 11.79 -23.65 -36.15
N GLU A 113 13.12 -23.80 -36.25
CA GLU A 113 14.02 -22.82 -36.87
C GLU A 113 13.63 -22.46 -38.31
N LYS A 114 13.11 -23.45 -39.08
CA LYS A 114 12.72 -23.29 -40.48
C LYS A 114 11.62 -22.24 -40.72
N LEU A 115 10.91 -21.81 -39.67
CA LEU A 115 9.86 -20.79 -39.76
C LEU A 115 10.42 -19.35 -39.86
N PHE A 116 11.70 -19.17 -39.53
CA PHE A 116 12.30 -17.86 -39.31
C PHE A 116 13.51 -17.61 -40.22
N ASN A 117 13.59 -16.38 -40.73
CA ASN A 117 14.77 -15.88 -41.43
C ASN A 117 15.71 -15.18 -40.44
N GLN A 118 17.01 -15.12 -40.73
CA GLN A 118 18.02 -14.47 -39.87
C GLN A 118 17.73 -12.99 -39.54
N LYS A 119 16.90 -12.29 -40.33
CA LYS A 119 16.52 -10.88 -40.13
C LYS A 119 15.13 -10.70 -39.51
N ASP A 120 14.46 -11.78 -39.11
CA ASP A 120 13.12 -11.70 -38.52
C ASP A 120 13.12 -11.09 -37.11
N TYR A 121 14.29 -10.89 -36.50
CA TYR A 121 14.43 -10.11 -35.27
C TYR A 121 14.14 -8.61 -35.44
N LEU A 122 14.04 -8.12 -36.68
CA LEU A 122 13.74 -6.71 -36.97
C LEU A 122 12.23 -6.46 -37.00
N ASN A 123 11.81 -5.24 -36.66
CA ASN A 123 10.51 -4.67 -37.00
C ASN A 123 9.30 -5.56 -36.66
N TYR A 124 9.28 -6.14 -35.46
CA TYR A 124 8.19 -7.00 -34.95
C TYR A 124 7.90 -8.27 -35.75
N ARG A 125 8.71 -8.63 -36.75
CA ARG A 125 8.44 -9.76 -37.65
C ARG A 125 8.35 -11.08 -36.91
N TYR A 126 9.36 -11.39 -36.11
CA TYR A 126 9.39 -12.57 -35.25
C TYR A 126 8.22 -12.58 -34.25
N LEU A 127 7.99 -11.47 -33.54
CA LEU A 127 6.94 -11.41 -32.51
C LEU A 127 5.55 -11.65 -33.11
N ASN A 128 5.25 -11.08 -34.29
CA ASN A 128 4.01 -11.34 -35.01
C ASN A 128 3.91 -12.80 -35.43
N LYS A 129 4.96 -13.39 -36.04
CA LYS A 129 4.98 -14.81 -36.41
C LYS A 129 4.76 -15.72 -35.19
N ARG A 130 5.45 -15.44 -34.08
CA ARG A 130 5.31 -16.15 -32.80
C ARG A 130 3.88 -16.07 -32.26
N ASN A 131 3.29 -14.88 -32.24
CA ASN A 131 1.94 -14.67 -31.73
C ASN A 131 0.89 -15.41 -32.58
N VAL A 132 1.00 -15.34 -33.92
CA VAL A 132 0.12 -16.07 -34.84
C VAL A 132 0.29 -17.59 -34.68
N TYR A 133 1.53 -18.07 -34.54
CA TYR A 133 1.80 -19.48 -34.25
C TYR A 133 1.11 -19.93 -32.94
N MET A 134 1.24 -19.12 -31.87
CA MET A 134 0.60 -19.41 -30.58
C MET A 134 -0.92 -19.37 -30.66
N HIS A 135 -1.49 -18.43 -31.43
CA HIS A 135 -2.92 -18.39 -31.69
C HIS A 135 -3.40 -19.64 -32.42
N TYR A 136 -2.69 -20.09 -33.44
CA TYR A 136 -3.03 -21.32 -34.16
C TYR A 136 -3.01 -22.54 -33.23
N VAL A 137 -1.95 -22.68 -32.41
CA VAL A 137 -1.88 -23.74 -31.39
C VAL A 137 -3.08 -23.69 -30.45
N TYR A 138 -3.47 -22.50 -30.00
CA TYR A 138 -4.66 -22.30 -29.18
C TYR A 138 -5.96 -22.73 -29.89
N SER A 139 -6.18 -22.29 -31.13
CA SER A 139 -7.35 -22.67 -31.93
C SER A 139 -7.43 -24.18 -32.13
N HIS A 140 -6.29 -24.82 -32.41
CA HIS A 140 -6.19 -26.28 -32.56
C HIS A 140 -6.49 -27.02 -31.26
N PHE A 141 -5.97 -26.54 -30.12
CA PHE A 141 -6.32 -27.12 -28.83
C PHE A 141 -7.79 -26.96 -28.48
N ASN A 142 -8.41 -25.86 -28.83
CA ASN A 142 -9.84 -25.66 -28.62
C ASN A 142 -10.70 -26.60 -29.48
N SER A 143 -10.32 -26.83 -30.74
CA SER A 143 -11.05 -27.77 -31.60
C SER A 143 -10.89 -29.23 -31.14
N GLN A 144 -9.76 -29.57 -30.52
CA GLN A 144 -9.45 -30.91 -30.01
C GLN A 144 -9.43 -31.01 -28.48
N ILE A 145 -10.23 -30.19 -27.78
CA ILE A 145 -10.14 -30.06 -26.31
C ILE A 145 -10.37 -31.38 -25.56
N THR A 146 -11.16 -32.29 -26.12
CA THR A 146 -11.44 -33.63 -25.59
C THR A 146 -10.21 -34.53 -25.53
N ASN A 147 -9.25 -34.35 -26.45
CA ASN A 147 -7.99 -35.09 -26.46
C ASN A 147 -7.09 -34.70 -25.29
N LEU A 148 -7.30 -33.52 -24.71
CA LEU A 148 -6.48 -32.97 -23.62
C LEU A 148 -6.98 -33.34 -22.21
N TYR A 149 -8.10 -34.08 -22.10
CA TYR A 149 -8.69 -34.50 -20.81
C TYR A 149 -7.77 -35.43 -20.02
N ILE A 150 -7.93 -35.54 -18.70
CA ILE A 150 -7.13 -36.48 -17.90
C ILE A 150 -8.01 -37.28 -16.98
N GLN A 151 -7.93 -38.60 -17.10
CA GLN A 151 -8.51 -39.50 -16.10
C GLN A 151 -7.60 -39.57 -14.87
N ASP A 152 -8.17 -39.14 -13.73
CA ASP A 152 -7.63 -39.24 -12.38
C ASP A 152 -8.53 -40.20 -11.57
N PRO A 153 -8.00 -41.01 -10.63
CA PRO A 153 -8.80 -41.90 -9.77
C PRO A 153 -10.03 -41.27 -9.10
N LYS A 154 -10.06 -39.94 -8.95
CA LYS A 154 -11.15 -39.17 -8.31
C LYS A 154 -12.08 -38.49 -9.32
N GLY A 155 -12.03 -38.89 -10.59
CA GLY A 155 -12.84 -38.34 -11.68
C GLY A 155 -12.03 -37.58 -12.73
N GLU A 156 -12.68 -37.21 -13.83
CA GLU A 156 -12.07 -36.54 -14.97
C GLU A 156 -11.63 -35.11 -14.65
N LEU A 157 -10.45 -34.73 -15.14
CA LEU A 157 -9.94 -33.36 -15.15
C LEU A 157 -10.07 -32.80 -16.56
N ARG A 158 -10.81 -31.71 -16.71
CA ARG A 158 -11.05 -31.04 -18.00
C ARG A 158 -10.26 -29.73 -18.05
N PRO A 159 -9.49 -29.47 -19.12
CA PRO A 159 -8.83 -28.18 -19.30
C PRO A 159 -9.84 -27.14 -19.81
N SER A 160 -9.79 -25.93 -19.28
CA SER A 160 -10.18 -24.73 -20.02
C SER A 160 -8.93 -24.07 -20.57
N ILE A 161 -9.02 -23.53 -21.78
CA ILE A 161 -7.86 -22.99 -22.51
C ILE A 161 -8.07 -21.49 -22.69
N ILE A 162 -7.06 -20.72 -22.35
CA ILE A 162 -7.05 -19.26 -22.47
C ILE A 162 -5.80 -18.88 -23.26
N LEU A 163 -5.99 -18.11 -24.34
CA LEU A 163 -4.89 -17.43 -25.01
C LEU A 163 -4.65 -16.11 -24.30
N ASP A 164 -3.54 -16.04 -23.56
CA ASP A 164 -3.11 -14.81 -22.92
C ASP A 164 -2.26 -14.00 -23.90
N LEU A 165 -2.85 -12.94 -24.46
CA LEU A 165 -2.21 -11.99 -25.37
C LEU A 165 -1.56 -10.82 -24.63
N CYS A 166 -1.11 -11.03 -23.38
CA CYS A 166 -0.41 -10.00 -22.62
C CYS A 166 0.66 -9.30 -23.47
N ASP A 167 0.65 -7.95 -23.45
CA ASP A 167 1.40 -7.07 -24.36
C ASP A 167 2.89 -7.43 -24.56
N ARG A 168 3.51 -8.13 -23.61
CA ARG A 168 4.93 -8.46 -23.65
C ARG A 168 5.23 -9.95 -23.83
N LYS A 169 4.28 -10.87 -23.65
CA LYS A 169 4.55 -12.30 -23.87
C LYS A 169 3.27 -13.09 -24.03
N THR A 170 3.03 -13.58 -25.25
CA THR A 170 1.92 -14.49 -25.51
C THR A 170 2.14 -15.83 -24.83
N SER A 171 1.12 -16.32 -24.13
CA SER A 171 1.14 -17.64 -23.52
C SER A 171 -0.20 -18.35 -23.64
N ILE A 172 -0.18 -19.69 -23.63
CA ILE A 172 -1.40 -20.50 -23.63
C ILE A 172 -1.56 -21.10 -22.26
N ILE A 173 -2.68 -20.81 -21.61
CA ILE A 173 -2.97 -21.24 -20.24
C ILE A 173 -4.00 -22.36 -20.30
N LEU A 174 -3.66 -23.53 -19.77
CA LEU A 174 -4.53 -24.70 -19.63
C LEU A 174 -4.87 -24.90 -18.15
N ASN A 175 -6.10 -24.57 -17.76
CA ASN A 175 -6.60 -24.73 -16.40
C ASN A 175 -7.32 -26.07 -16.26
N TYR A 176 -6.68 -27.04 -15.60
CA TYR A 176 -7.27 -28.36 -15.38
C TYR A 176 -8.19 -28.31 -14.16
N ALA A 177 -9.50 -28.41 -14.39
CA ALA A 177 -10.52 -28.29 -13.35
C ALA A 177 -11.32 -29.59 -13.15
N ARG A 178 -11.83 -29.76 -11.93
CA ARG A 178 -12.86 -30.74 -11.58
C ARG A 178 -13.95 -30.05 -10.76
N ASN A 179 -15.22 -30.25 -11.14
CA ASN A 179 -16.38 -29.62 -10.50
C ASN A 179 -16.20 -28.09 -10.35
N SER A 180 -15.77 -27.43 -11.44
CA SER A 180 -15.48 -25.99 -11.49
C SER A 180 -14.33 -25.49 -10.60
N LYS A 181 -13.62 -26.38 -9.91
CA LYS A 181 -12.43 -26.04 -9.12
C LYS A 181 -11.16 -26.37 -9.89
N VAL A 182 -10.37 -25.34 -10.21
CA VAL A 182 -9.05 -25.51 -10.83
C VAL A 182 -8.13 -26.28 -9.88
N TYR A 183 -7.54 -27.37 -10.38
CA TYR A 183 -6.66 -28.26 -9.61
C TYR A 183 -5.18 -27.90 -9.81
N PHE A 184 -4.81 -27.61 -11.06
CA PHE A 184 -3.52 -27.01 -11.44
C PHE A 184 -3.64 -26.32 -12.80
N THR A 185 -2.67 -25.47 -13.10
CA THR A 185 -2.59 -24.72 -14.34
C THR A 185 -1.28 -25.06 -15.04
N ILE A 186 -1.33 -25.32 -16.34
CA ILE A 186 -0.16 -25.41 -17.22
C ILE A 186 -0.12 -24.14 -18.07
N ARG A 187 1.05 -23.52 -18.19
CA ARG A 187 1.26 -22.38 -19.08
C ARG A 187 2.33 -22.74 -20.11
N LEU A 188 2.00 -22.56 -21.38
CA LEU A 188 2.91 -22.79 -22.49
C LEU A 188 3.46 -21.46 -22.98
N PHE A 189 4.78 -21.38 -23.08
CA PHE A 189 5.49 -20.26 -23.69
C PHE A 189 6.21 -20.71 -24.95
N ALA A 190 6.19 -19.89 -25.99
CA ALA A 190 7.11 -20.08 -27.11
C ALA A 190 8.55 -19.73 -26.68
N CYS A 191 9.52 -20.51 -27.15
CA CYS A 191 10.94 -20.15 -27.10
C CYS A 191 11.59 -20.39 -28.46
N LEU A 192 12.79 -19.84 -28.64
CA LEU A 192 13.56 -19.95 -29.87
C LEU A 192 14.90 -20.65 -29.62
N PRO A 193 15.38 -21.46 -30.58
CA PRO A 193 16.81 -21.79 -30.66
C PRO A 193 17.63 -20.51 -30.97
N PRO A 194 18.95 -20.49 -30.74
CA PRO A 194 19.80 -19.31 -30.90
C PRO A 194 20.06 -18.92 -32.37
N ILE A 195 19.00 -18.58 -33.10
CA ILE A 195 18.99 -18.32 -34.55
C ILE A 195 19.32 -16.87 -34.93
N PHE A 196 19.20 -15.95 -33.96
CA PHE A 196 19.45 -14.52 -34.17
C PHE A 196 20.78 -14.10 -33.53
N ASN A 197 21.42 -13.09 -34.11
CA ASN A 197 22.66 -12.54 -33.58
C ASN A 197 22.38 -11.73 -32.30
N PHE A 198 22.89 -12.20 -31.16
CA PHE A 198 22.78 -11.53 -29.86
C PHE A 198 23.33 -10.09 -29.87
N GLY A 199 24.41 -9.83 -30.60
CA GLY A 199 25.00 -8.50 -30.72
C GLY A 199 24.12 -7.49 -31.45
N ALA A 200 23.25 -7.96 -32.36
CA ALA A 200 22.25 -7.11 -33.02
C ALA A 200 21.09 -6.72 -32.09
N LEU A 201 20.91 -7.46 -30.99
CA LEU A 201 19.88 -7.26 -29.97
C LEU A 201 20.45 -6.67 -28.68
N ALA A 202 21.68 -6.17 -28.68
CA ALA A 202 22.26 -5.51 -27.51
C ALA A 202 21.43 -4.27 -27.09
N LEU A 203 21.55 -3.87 -25.82
CA LEU A 203 20.71 -2.80 -25.24
C LEU A 203 20.89 -1.43 -25.91
N ASP A 204 22.05 -1.19 -26.52
CA ASP A 204 22.42 0.02 -27.26
C ASP A 204 22.05 -0.03 -28.75
N ARG A 205 21.44 -1.13 -29.21
CA ARG A 205 21.07 -1.33 -30.61
C ARG A 205 19.60 -1.08 -30.85
N ASN A 206 19.33 -0.55 -32.04
CA ASN A 206 17.99 -0.42 -32.60
C ASN A 206 17.68 -1.66 -33.46
N ALA A 207 16.61 -2.36 -33.13
CA ALA A 207 16.04 -3.44 -33.94
C ALA A 207 14.65 -3.10 -34.51
N VAL A 208 14.13 -1.89 -34.28
CA VAL A 208 12.90 -1.38 -34.90
C VAL A 208 13.22 -0.14 -35.73
N ARG A 209 13.38 -0.38 -37.03
CA ARG A 209 13.65 0.64 -38.05
C ARG A 209 12.31 1.15 -38.57
N SER A 210 12.09 2.46 -38.50
CA SER A 210 10.88 3.10 -39.05
C SER A 210 10.63 2.62 -40.49
N PRO A 211 9.39 2.27 -40.85
CA PRO A 211 9.03 2.11 -42.25
C PRO A 211 9.35 3.41 -42.99
N THR A 212 10.07 3.32 -44.10
CA THR A 212 10.41 4.43 -45.02
C THR A 212 9.21 5.18 -45.59
N THR A 213 7.98 4.91 -45.13
CA THR A 213 6.74 5.61 -45.48
C THR A 213 6.42 6.79 -44.55
N LEU A 214 7.04 6.91 -43.37
CA LEU A 214 6.92 8.07 -42.47
C LEU A 214 8.15 8.99 -42.63
N ASN A 215 8.23 9.68 -43.78
CA ASN A 215 9.37 10.47 -44.25
C ASN A 215 9.60 11.84 -43.55
N THR A 216 9.36 11.97 -42.24
CA THR A 216 9.52 13.28 -41.55
C THR A 216 10.58 13.34 -40.46
N PHE A 217 11.13 12.21 -39.98
CA PHE A 217 12.10 12.23 -38.87
C PHE A 217 13.34 11.38 -39.18
N THR A 218 14.36 12.02 -39.79
CA THR A 218 15.63 11.38 -40.16
C THR A 218 16.56 11.10 -38.97
N GLN A 219 16.23 11.53 -37.75
CA GLN A 219 17.04 11.33 -36.54
C GLN A 219 16.70 10.05 -35.74
N ASP A 220 15.61 9.34 -36.03
CA ASP A 220 15.12 8.24 -35.17
C ASP A 220 15.85 6.89 -35.34
N TYR A 221 16.64 6.70 -36.40
CA TYR A 221 17.32 5.42 -36.69
C TYR A 221 18.46 5.05 -35.72
N THR A 222 18.87 5.98 -34.84
CA THR A 222 19.94 5.78 -33.86
C THR A 222 19.43 5.48 -32.45
N ILE A 223 18.12 5.52 -32.20
CA ILE A 223 17.56 5.36 -30.85
C ILE A 223 17.50 3.86 -30.49
N PRO A 224 18.16 3.41 -29.40
CA PRO A 224 18.12 2.00 -28.99
C PRO A 224 16.71 1.51 -28.61
N THR A 225 16.47 0.20 -28.77
CA THR A 225 15.17 -0.46 -28.48
C THR A 225 15.31 -1.58 -27.43
N PRO A 226 15.80 -1.29 -26.21
CA PRO A 226 16.16 -2.31 -25.21
C PRO A 226 14.98 -3.17 -24.73
N LEU A 227 13.77 -2.62 -24.62
CA LEU A 227 12.58 -3.35 -24.22
C LEU A 227 12.16 -4.34 -25.31
N TYR A 228 12.10 -3.88 -26.56
CA TYR A 228 11.82 -4.74 -27.71
C TYR A 228 12.86 -5.86 -27.84
N ASN A 229 14.16 -5.49 -27.78
CA ASN A 229 15.25 -6.46 -27.87
C ASN A 229 15.15 -7.51 -26.75
N GLY A 230 14.80 -7.06 -25.53
CA GLY A 230 14.57 -7.93 -24.38
C GLY A 230 13.44 -8.95 -24.59
N LEU A 231 12.40 -8.65 -25.37
CA LEU A 231 11.33 -9.61 -25.68
C LEU A 231 11.86 -10.80 -26.49
N ILE A 232 12.73 -10.54 -27.47
CA ILE A 232 13.33 -11.56 -28.33
C ILE A 232 14.40 -12.34 -27.56
N LEU A 233 15.27 -11.62 -26.83
CA LEU A 233 16.31 -12.21 -26.01
C LEU A 233 15.75 -13.12 -24.91
N GLU A 234 14.60 -12.78 -24.32
CA GLU A 234 13.94 -13.65 -23.35
C GLU A 234 13.54 -15.00 -23.95
N ASP A 235 13.07 -15.03 -25.21
CA ASP A 235 12.69 -16.28 -25.90
C ASP A 235 13.90 -17.09 -26.38
N LEU A 236 15.01 -16.42 -26.76
CA LEU A 236 16.29 -17.05 -27.11
C LEU A 236 17.01 -17.66 -25.89
N CYS A 237 17.01 -16.94 -24.76
CA CYS A 237 17.75 -17.31 -23.56
C CYS A 237 16.94 -18.16 -22.57
N MET A 238 15.66 -18.44 -22.84
CA MET A 238 14.75 -19.06 -21.88
C MET A 238 15.26 -20.38 -21.28
N ILE A 239 15.65 -21.32 -22.15
CA ILE A 239 16.14 -22.65 -21.77
C ILE A 239 17.49 -22.56 -21.04
N PRO A 240 18.55 -21.91 -21.58
CA PRO A 240 19.85 -21.86 -20.92
C PRO A 240 19.82 -21.14 -19.57
N LEU A 241 19.08 -20.02 -19.44
CA LEU A 241 18.96 -19.31 -18.17
C LEU A 241 18.28 -20.17 -17.10
N ASN A 242 17.24 -20.90 -17.48
CA ASN A 242 16.54 -21.81 -16.57
C ASN A 242 17.45 -22.97 -16.11
N ALA A 243 18.25 -23.55 -17.01
CA ALA A 243 19.23 -24.58 -16.65
C ALA A 243 20.32 -24.03 -15.71
N GLY A 244 20.80 -22.80 -15.95
CA GLY A 244 21.74 -22.12 -15.06
C GLY A 244 21.17 -21.90 -13.66
N LEU A 245 19.92 -21.44 -13.54
CA LEU A 245 19.24 -21.28 -12.27
C LEU A 245 19.05 -22.62 -11.53
N HIS A 246 18.77 -23.71 -12.26
CA HIS A 246 18.65 -25.05 -11.67
C HIS A 246 19.96 -25.54 -11.06
N LYS A 247 21.08 -25.32 -11.77
CA LYS A 247 22.42 -25.60 -11.24
C LYS A 247 22.70 -24.83 -9.95
N ILE A 248 22.39 -23.54 -9.91
CA ILE A 248 22.57 -22.72 -8.70
C ILE A 248 21.66 -23.22 -7.55
N CYS A 249 20.43 -23.66 -7.85
CA CYS A 249 19.55 -24.27 -6.84
C CYS A 249 20.12 -25.57 -6.28
N SER A 250 20.82 -26.38 -7.09
CA SER A 250 21.52 -27.58 -6.61
C SER A 250 22.70 -27.23 -5.72
N ASP A 251 23.43 -26.16 -6.03
CA ASP A 251 24.56 -25.71 -5.22
C ASP A 251 24.12 -25.03 -3.91
N TYR A 252 22.92 -24.44 -3.87
CA TYR A 252 22.33 -23.76 -2.71
C TYR A 252 20.99 -24.40 -2.30
N PRO A 253 20.98 -25.42 -1.43
CA PRO A 253 19.78 -26.19 -1.08
C PRO A 253 18.60 -25.35 -0.57
N ASN A 254 18.90 -24.29 0.18
CA ASN A 254 17.92 -23.39 0.79
C ASN A 254 17.40 -22.29 -0.16
N LEU A 255 17.97 -22.14 -1.36
CA LEU A 255 17.53 -21.15 -2.35
C LEU A 255 16.09 -21.38 -2.78
N SER A 256 15.66 -22.64 -2.89
CA SER A 256 14.26 -22.98 -3.22
C SER A 256 13.26 -22.40 -2.22
N GLY A 257 13.58 -22.48 -0.92
CA GLY A 257 12.78 -21.89 0.16
C GLY A 257 12.79 -20.37 0.13
N ALA A 258 13.95 -19.76 -0.15
CA ALA A 258 14.08 -18.31 -0.26
C ALA A 258 13.25 -17.74 -1.42
N CYS A 259 13.27 -18.42 -2.58
CA CYS A 259 12.44 -18.10 -3.73
C CYS A 259 10.94 -18.16 -3.40
N ILE A 260 10.49 -19.15 -2.63
CA ILE A 260 9.09 -19.24 -2.17
C ILE A 260 8.76 -18.05 -1.27
N LEU A 261 9.61 -17.72 -0.29
CA LEU A 261 9.40 -16.55 0.58
C LEU A 261 9.32 -15.25 -0.22
N LEU A 262 10.22 -15.07 -1.19
CA LEU A 262 10.26 -13.88 -2.04
C LEU A 262 9.00 -13.76 -2.90
N LYS A 263 8.51 -14.87 -3.47
CA LYS A 263 7.24 -14.91 -4.19
C LYS A 263 6.04 -14.61 -3.29
N VAL A 264 5.98 -15.17 -2.07
CA VAL A 264 4.90 -14.89 -1.12
C VAL A 264 4.90 -13.42 -0.75
N TRP A 265 6.07 -12.89 -0.38
CA TRP A 265 6.25 -11.48 -0.04
C TRP A 265 5.85 -10.55 -1.20
N SER A 266 6.30 -10.82 -2.43
CA SER A 266 5.98 -9.97 -3.59
C SER A 266 4.49 -9.98 -3.91
N HIS A 267 3.81 -11.13 -3.80
CA HIS A 267 2.36 -11.22 -4.01
C HIS A 267 1.59 -10.37 -3.00
N ILE A 268 2.01 -10.40 -1.73
CA ILE A 268 1.38 -9.65 -0.64
C ILE A 268 1.61 -8.14 -0.79
N ARG A 269 2.82 -7.73 -1.22
CA ARG A 269 3.20 -6.31 -1.29
C ARG A 269 2.71 -5.60 -2.54
N LEU A 270 2.83 -6.26 -3.68
CA LEU A 270 2.49 -5.67 -4.97
C LEU A 270 1.04 -5.98 -5.40
N CYS A 271 0.31 -6.77 -4.62
CA CYS A 271 -1.04 -7.26 -4.92
C CYS A 271 -1.08 -8.01 -6.26
N LEU A 272 -0.14 -8.96 -6.45
CA LEU A 272 -0.04 -9.79 -7.66
C LEU A 272 -1.13 -10.86 -7.67
N ASN A 273 -2.40 -10.47 -7.82
CA ASN A 273 -3.52 -11.41 -7.88
C ASN A 273 -3.80 -11.92 -9.31
N GLY A 274 -2.87 -11.71 -10.25
CA GLY A 274 -3.01 -12.12 -11.65
C GLY A 274 -3.89 -11.20 -12.51
N GLU A 275 -4.53 -10.18 -11.91
CA GLU A 275 -5.39 -9.21 -12.61
C GLU A 275 -4.62 -8.10 -13.33
N PHE A 276 -3.41 -7.76 -12.86
CA PHE A 276 -2.61 -6.66 -13.40
C PHE A 276 -1.23 -7.14 -13.83
N ASN A 277 -0.80 -6.72 -15.02
CA ASN A 277 0.57 -6.92 -15.44
C ASN A 277 1.47 -5.91 -14.73
N THR A 278 2.35 -6.40 -13.87
CA THR A 278 3.31 -5.56 -13.13
C THR A 278 4.74 -5.72 -13.64
N GLY A 279 5.02 -6.68 -14.53
CA GLY A 279 6.38 -7.02 -14.96
C GLY A 279 7.22 -7.79 -13.93
N ILE A 280 6.79 -7.92 -12.67
CA ILE A 280 7.46 -8.76 -11.67
C ILE A 280 7.01 -10.22 -11.82
N SER A 281 7.90 -11.07 -12.32
CA SER A 281 7.64 -12.49 -12.52
C SER A 281 8.37 -13.38 -11.51
N GLY A 282 7.90 -14.61 -11.33
CA GLY A 282 8.63 -15.61 -10.54
C GLY A 282 10.04 -15.87 -11.08
N PHE A 283 10.22 -15.80 -12.40
CA PHE A 283 11.52 -15.89 -13.06
C PHE A 283 12.48 -14.78 -12.58
N LEU A 284 12.04 -13.53 -12.60
CA LEU A 284 12.83 -12.39 -12.13
C LEU A 284 13.23 -12.56 -10.65
N LEU A 285 12.27 -12.87 -9.79
CA LEU A 285 12.49 -13.01 -8.35
C LEU A 285 13.52 -14.10 -8.04
N CYS A 286 13.43 -15.24 -8.70
CA CYS A 286 14.38 -16.34 -8.50
C CYS A 286 15.79 -15.98 -8.98
N HIS A 287 15.93 -15.25 -10.09
CA HIS A 287 17.23 -14.78 -10.55
C HIS A 287 17.81 -13.69 -9.64
N LEU A 288 17.01 -12.81 -9.06
CA LEU A 288 17.48 -11.85 -8.05
C LEU A 288 18.04 -12.58 -6.81
N ALA A 289 17.35 -13.63 -6.34
CA ALA A 289 17.83 -14.44 -5.23
C ALA A 289 19.12 -15.21 -5.59
N ALA A 290 19.22 -15.74 -6.81
CA ALA A 290 20.43 -16.41 -7.29
C ALA A 290 21.62 -15.43 -7.46
N HIS A 291 21.36 -14.23 -7.99
CA HIS A 291 22.33 -13.13 -8.08
C HIS A 291 22.87 -12.79 -6.69
N CYS A 292 21.99 -12.72 -5.69
CA CYS A 292 22.37 -12.49 -4.30
C CYS A 292 23.33 -13.57 -3.76
N CYS A 293 23.00 -14.85 -3.96
CA CYS A 293 23.85 -15.95 -3.53
C CYS A 293 25.26 -15.89 -4.15
N LEU A 294 25.33 -15.67 -5.47
CA LEU A 294 26.59 -15.64 -6.21
C LEU A 294 27.39 -14.36 -5.94
N GLY A 295 26.75 -13.21 -6.00
CA GLY A 295 27.39 -11.90 -5.85
C GLY A 295 27.97 -11.67 -4.46
N LEU A 296 27.23 -12.06 -3.41
CA LEU A 296 27.71 -11.99 -2.02
C LEU A 296 28.53 -13.21 -1.60
N GLN A 297 28.67 -14.22 -2.46
CA GLN A 297 29.32 -15.50 -2.14
C GLN A 297 28.80 -16.09 -0.82
N LEU A 298 27.47 -16.16 -0.68
CA LEU A 298 26.86 -16.64 0.57
C LEU A 298 27.32 -18.08 0.88
N PRO A 299 27.50 -18.44 2.16
CA PRO A 299 27.71 -19.82 2.57
C PRO A 299 26.58 -20.74 2.06
N ARG A 300 26.91 -21.97 1.67
CA ARG A 300 25.94 -22.91 1.04
C ARG A 300 24.84 -23.35 2.00
N ASP A 301 25.11 -23.30 3.29
CA ASP A 301 24.22 -23.61 4.42
C ASP A 301 23.35 -22.43 4.87
N THR A 302 23.52 -21.24 4.26
CA THR A 302 22.70 -20.05 4.59
C THR A 302 21.21 -20.39 4.57
N SER A 303 20.48 -20.01 5.62
CA SER A 303 19.04 -20.31 5.73
C SER A 303 18.24 -19.62 4.63
N ALA A 304 17.07 -20.18 4.29
CA ALA A 304 16.16 -19.60 3.29
C ALA A 304 15.77 -18.15 3.64
N PHE A 305 15.59 -17.85 4.92
CA PHE A 305 15.29 -16.50 5.39
C PHE A 305 16.51 -15.57 5.30
N GLY A 306 17.72 -16.08 5.54
CA GLY A 306 18.97 -15.33 5.34
C GLY A 306 19.15 -14.90 3.88
N ILE A 307 18.95 -15.82 2.93
CA ILE A 307 18.99 -15.52 1.50
C ILE A 307 17.90 -14.50 1.13
N PHE A 308 16.67 -14.68 1.64
CA PHE A 308 15.57 -13.71 1.44
C PHE A 308 15.93 -12.30 1.95
N LYS A 309 16.44 -12.18 3.18
CA LYS A 309 16.86 -10.90 3.77
C LYS A 309 17.97 -10.24 2.95
N SER A 310 18.99 -11.00 2.54
CA SER A 310 20.07 -10.47 1.70
C SER A 310 19.57 -10.04 0.32
N THR A 311 18.61 -10.77 -0.26
CA THR A 311 18.00 -10.40 -1.54
C THR A 311 17.23 -9.08 -1.42
N LEU A 312 16.48 -8.88 -0.33
CA LEU A 312 15.82 -7.59 -0.06
C LEU A 312 16.83 -6.45 0.09
N LYS A 313 17.98 -6.68 0.73
CA LYS A 313 19.07 -5.68 0.82
C LYS A 313 19.59 -5.25 -0.54
N ILE A 314 19.80 -6.21 -1.46
CA ILE A 314 20.23 -5.91 -2.83
C ILE A 314 19.16 -5.10 -3.55
N ILE A 315 17.89 -5.50 -3.47
CA ILE A 315 16.78 -4.76 -4.12
C ILE A 315 16.67 -3.34 -3.55
N ALA A 316 16.73 -3.17 -2.23
CA ALA A 316 16.59 -1.88 -1.56
C ALA A 316 17.70 -0.89 -1.93
N ASN A 317 18.91 -1.40 -2.22
CA ASN A 317 20.08 -0.61 -2.57
C ASN A 317 20.40 -0.64 -4.07
N PHE A 318 19.50 -1.20 -4.89
CA PHE A 318 19.73 -1.27 -6.33
C PHE A 318 19.63 0.16 -6.92
N PRO A 319 20.68 0.67 -7.57
CA PRO A 319 20.68 2.03 -8.10
C PRO A 319 19.69 2.17 -9.26
N GLU A 320 19.00 3.31 -9.37
CA GLU A 320 18.02 3.55 -10.44
C GLU A 320 18.67 3.64 -11.83
N ASN A 321 19.86 4.25 -11.91
CA ASN A 321 20.61 4.49 -13.15
C ASN A 321 21.93 3.72 -13.16
N ALA A 322 21.83 2.39 -13.22
CA ALA A 322 23.00 1.53 -13.21
C ALA A 322 22.83 0.21 -13.93
N SER A 323 23.98 -0.33 -14.32
CA SER A 323 24.14 -1.66 -14.88
C SER A 323 24.92 -2.57 -13.94
N VAL A 324 24.34 -3.73 -13.66
CA VAL A 324 24.87 -4.75 -12.76
C VAL A 324 24.98 -6.06 -13.52
N ILE A 325 26.14 -6.72 -13.42
CA ILE A 325 26.37 -8.04 -14.03
C ILE A 325 25.95 -9.14 -13.05
N PHE A 326 25.26 -10.16 -13.54
CA PHE A 326 24.85 -11.30 -12.74
C PHE A 326 26.01 -11.96 -11.98
N GLY A 327 25.81 -12.26 -10.71
CA GLY A 327 26.85 -12.81 -9.83
C GLY A 327 27.99 -11.86 -9.48
N LYS A 328 27.92 -10.57 -9.86
CA LYS A 328 28.89 -9.54 -9.48
C LYS A 328 28.17 -8.38 -8.81
N LEU A 329 28.74 -7.86 -7.72
CA LEU A 329 28.18 -6.68 -7.02
C LEU A 329 28.72 -5.35 -7.55
N GLN A 330 29.59 -5.39 -8.55
CA GLN A 330 30.11 -4.19 -9.20
C GLN A 330 28.98 -3.48 -9.95
N VAL A 331 28.86 -2.18 -9.69
CA VAL A 331 27.84 -1.30 -10.26
C VAL A 331 28.53 -0.36 -11.25
N THR A 332 28.07 -0.37 -12.49
CA THR A 332 28.47 0.61 -13.49
C THR A 332 27.38 1.67 -13.61
N ALA A 333 27.69 2.92 -13.27
CA ALA A 333 26.76 4.03 -13.46
C ALA A 333 26.46 4.21 -14.95
N LYS A 334 25.18 4.20 -15.32
CA LYS A 334 24.73 4.32 -16.69
C LYS A 334 23.36 4.96 -16.69
N ASP A 335 23.16 5.98 -17.52
CA ASP A 335 21.86 6.64 -17.64
C ASP A 335 20.88 5.71 -18.39
N THR A 336 20.23 4.85 -17.63
CA THR A 336 19.37 3.78 -18.13
C THR A 336 17.93 4.04 -17.76
N PHE A 337 17.06 3.89 -18.75
CA PHE A 337 15.63 4.08 -18.59
C PHE A 337 14.95 3.07 -17.67
N VAL A 338 15.53 1.88 -17.57
CA VAL A 338 15.18 0.81 -16.64
C VAL A 338 16.50 0.30 -16.06
N PRO A 339 16.61 0.07 -14.74
CA PRO A 339 17.81 -0.50 -14.16
C PRO A 339 18.20 -1.81 -14.86
N GLU A 340 19.50 -2.04 -15.03
CA GLU A 340 20.00 -3.19 -15.78
C GLU A 340 20.58 -4.24 -14.83
N LEU A 341 20.01 -5.45 -14.85
CA LEU A 341 20.64 -6.65 -14.29
C LEU A 341 20.86 -7.63 -15.43
N LEU A 342 22.10 -7.69 -15.90
CA LEU A 342 22.50 -8.43 -17.09
C LEU A 342 22.89 -9.87 -16.75
N ILE A 343 22.14 -10.83 -17.28
CA ILE A 343 22.53 -12.23 -17.34
C ILE A 343 22.85 -12.55 -18.80
N ASP A 344 24.12 -12.81 -19.08
CA ASP A 344 24.67 -12.93 -20.43
C ASP A 344 24.30 -11.69 -21.30
N HIS A 345 23.30 -11.83 -22.17
CA HIS A 345 22.83 -10.76 -23.05
C HIS A 345 21.49 -10.14 -22.61
N LEU A 346 20.75 -10.76 -21.68
CA LEU A 346 19.41 -10.34 -21.29
C LEU A 346 19.45 -9.43 -20.06
N ASN A 347 18.85 -8.24 -20.16
CA ASN A 347 18.45 -7.49 -18.97
C ASN A 347 17.17 -8.08 -18.40
N ILE A 348 17.24 -8.76 -17.25
CA ILE A 348 16.05 -9.40 -16.65
C ILE A 348 15.03 -8.39 -16.09
N LEU A 349 15.44 -7.13 -15.90
CA LEU A 349 14.60 -6.05 -15.37
C LEU A 349 13.83 -5.29 -16.44
N TYR A 350 14.01 -5.58 -17.74
CA TYR A 350 13.39 -4.80 -18.82
C TYR A 350 11.85 -4.68 -18.73
N LYS A 351 11.16 -5.57 -18.02
CA LYS A 351 9.69 -5.49 -17.80
C LYS A 351 9.27 -4.62 -16.62
N THR A 352 10.20 -4.09 -15.82
CA THR A 352 9.89 -3.43 -14.53
C THR A 352 9.77 -1.91 -14.61
N LEU A 353 9.66 -1.33 -15.81
CA LEU A 353 9.68 0.12 -16.07
C LEU A 353 8.81 0.95 -15.10
N LEU A 354 7.53 0.60 -14.94
CA LEU A 354 6.63 1.36 -14.06
C LEU A 354 6.71 0.94 -12.58
N ILE A 355 6.99 -0.34 -12.31
CA ILE A 355 6.87 -0.96 -10.99
C ILE A 355 8.15 -0.87 -10.15
N TRP A 356 9.32 -0.69 -10.78
CA TRP A 356 10.60 -0.84 -10.09
C TRP A 356 10.75 0.07 -8.85
N PRO A 357 10.41 1.37 -8.91
CA PRO A 357 10.48 2.23 -7.73
C PRO A 357 9.58 1.74 -6.57
N GLU A 358 8.40 1.19 -6.90
CA GLU A 358 7.49 0.60 -5.91
C GLU A 358 8.11 -0.65 -5.27
N PHE A 359 8.75 -1.50 -6.08
CA PHE A 359 9.40 -2.72 -5.61
C PHE A 359 10.57 -2.43 -4.67
N VAL A 360 11.42 -1.46 -5.02
CA VAL A 360 12.51 -0.95 -4.18
C VAL A 360 11.97 -0.36 -2.88
N GLY A 361 10.93 0.47 -2.94
CA GLY A 361 10.28 1.05 -1.76
C GLY A 361 9.77 -0.01 -0.78
N HIS A 362 9.16 -1.08 -1.28
CA HIS A 362 8.74 -2.21 -0.44
C HIS A 362 9.90 -2.99 0.17
N ALA A 363 10.99 -3.17 -0.56
CA ALA A 363 12.19 -3.82 -0.03
C ALA A 363 12.78 -2.99 1.12
N LYS A 364 12.92 -1.67 0.95
CA LYS A 364 13.37 -0.73 2.00
C LYS A 364 12.47 -0.81 3.24
N ALA A 365 11.16 -0.71 3.06
CA ALA A 365 10.20 -0.80 4.17
C ALA A 365 10.28 -2.15 4.90
N SER A 366 10.45 -3.25 4.16
CA SER A 366 10.56 -4.59 4.73
C SER A 366 11.86 -4.80 5.50
N LEU A 367 12.97 -4.18 5.07
CA LEU A 367 14.22 -4.18 5.81
C LEU A 367 14.11 -3.40 7.11
N GLY A 368 13.41 -2.25 7.11
CA GLY A 368 13.15 -1.49 8.34
C GLY A 368 12.50 -2.37 9.42
N VAL A 369 11.46 -3.13 9.05
CA VAL A 369 10.80 -4.11 9.95
C VAL A 369 11.80 -5.14 10.50
N LEU A 370 12.74 -5.62 9.66
CA LEU A 370 13.73 -6.65 10.01
C LEU A 370 14.91 -6.15 10.86
N HIS A 371 15.05 -4.85 11.03
CA HIS A 371 16.10 -4.22 11.84
C HIS A 371 15.62 -3.88 13.24
N CYS A 372 14.31 -3.78 13.46
CA CYS A 372 13.72 -3.59 14.78
C CYS A 372 13.33 -4.94 15.38
N ASP A 373 13.46 -5.10 16.70
CA ASP A 373 12.89 -6.23 17.46
C ASP A 373 11.36 -6.10 17.56
N PHE A 374 10.73 -5.96 16.39
CA PHE A 374 9.33 -5.65 16.26
C PHE A 374 8.50 -6.94 16.38
N PRO A 375 7.59 -7.07 17.36
CA PRO A 375 6.88 -8.31 17.65
C PRO A 375 5.99 -8.79 16.50
N TYR A 376 5.55 -7.89 15.62
CA TYR A 376 4.70 -8.22 14.47
C TYR A 376 5.48 -8.39 13.16
N THR A 377 6.80 -8.58 13.20
CA THR A 377 7.66 -8.71 12.00
C THR A 377 7.15 -9.73 10.99
N TYR A 378 6.84 -10.95 11.44
CA TYR A 378 6.32 -12.01 10.56
C TYR A 378 4.99 -11.62 9.91
N THR A 379 4.06 -11.10 10.71
CA THR A 379 2.72 -10.69 10.27
C THR A 379 2.82 -9.55 9.26
N CYS A 380 3.67 -8.57 9.52
CA CYS A 380 3.98 -7.52 8.56
C CYS A 380 4.48 -8.15 7.26
N LEU A 381 5.52 -8.98 7.26
CA LEU A 381 6.14 -9.49 6.03
C LEU A 381 5.26 -10.43 5.19
N PHE A 382 4.49 -11.32 5.84
CA PHE A 382 3.88 -12.46 5.16
C PHE A 382 2.38 -12.66 5.39
N GLU A 383 1.70 -11.81 6.17
CA GLU A 383 0.25 -11.93 6.43
C GLU A 383 -0.54 -10.69 6.00
N ILE A 384 0.01 -9.49 6.22
CA ILE A 384 -0.68 -8.23 5.92
C ILE A 384 -0.63 -7.90 4.43
N VAL A 385 -1.74 -8.13 3.73
CA VAL A 385 -1.99 -7.61 2.38
C VAL A 385 -2.44 -6.14 2.48
N GLN A 386 -1.69 -5.24 1.86
CA GLN A 386 -2.00 -3.81 1.88
C GLN A 386 -3.05 -3.51 0.81
N LEU A 387 -4.30 -3.29 1.24
CA LEU A 387 -5.30 -2.76 0.32
C LEU A 387 -4.90 -1.37 -0.17
N PRO A 388 -5.24 -0.99 -1.42
CA PRO A 388 -4.93 0.34 -1.94
C PRO A 388 -5.41 1.49 -1.04
N LEU A 389 -6.60 1.36 -0.43
CA LEU A 389 -7.16 2.32 0.53
C LEU A 389 -6.38 2.45 1.84
N CYS A 390 -5.61 1.44 2.24
CA CYS A 390 -4.72 1.50 3.41
C CYS A 390 -3.34 2.11 3.06
N ARG A 391 -3.06 2.39 1.78
CA ARG A 391 -1.72 2.77 1.32
C ARG A 391 -1.68 4.09 0.57
N PHE A 392 -2.63 4.31 -0.32
CA PHE A 392 -2.62 5.43 -1.26
C PHE A 392 -3.71 6.41 -0.90
N ASP A 393 -3.37 7.69 -0.94
CA ASP A 393 -4.27 8.78 -0.58
C ASP A 393 -5.23 9.12 -1.72
N SER A 394 -4.84 8.88 -2.97
CA SER A 394 -5.65 9.17 -4.15
C SER A 394 -5.42 8.17 -5.28
N CYS A 395 -6.43 7.97 -6.12
CA CYS A 395 -6.36 7.12 -7.30
C CYS A 395 -6.91 7.88 -8.51
N LEU A 396 -6.18 7.86 -9.62
CA LEU A 396 -6.68 8.28 -10.92
C LEU A 396 -6.90 7.04 -11.78
N GLU A 397 -7.97 7.05 -12.54
CA GLU A 397 -8.27 6.03 -13.54
C GLU A 397 -8.34 6.69 -14.90
N PHE A 398 -7.44 6.28 -15.79
CA PHE A 398 -7.40 6.73 -17.18
C PHE A 398 -8.15 5.73 -18.04
N ASN A 399 -9.34 6.15 -18.48
CA ASN A 399 -10.17 5.46 -19.45
C ASN A 399 -9.96 6.06 -20.84
N PRO A 400 -9.77 5.27 -21.90
CA PRO A 400 -9.73 5.81 -23.26
C PRO A 400 -11.10 6.41 -23.62
N CYS A 401 -11.15 7.67 -24.09
CA CYS A 401 -12.40 8.35 -24.50
C CYS A 401 -13.00 7.77 -25.79
N LYS A 402 -12.13 7.23 -26.66
CA LYS A 402 -12.40 6.60 -27.96
C LYS A 402 -11.33 5.51 -28.17
N GLN A 403 -11.52 4.59 -29.13
CA GLN A 403 -10.45 3.68 -29.57
C GLN A 403 -9.17 4.52 -29.64
N LEU A 404 -8.18 4.15 -28.82
CA LEU A 404 -6.95 4.93 -28.64
C LEU A 404 -6.46 5.26 -30.04
N ASP A 405 -6.54 6.54 -30.43
CA ASP A 405 -6.09 6.93 -31.76
C ASP A 405 -4.62 6.55 -31.76
N TYR A 406 -4.25 5.49 -32.49
CA TYR A 406 -2.85 5.14 -32.68
C TYR A 406 -2.11 6.33 -33.32
N ASN A 407 -2.86 7.31 -33.83
CA ASN A 407 -2.41 8.63 -34.28
C ASN A 407 -1.89 9.57 -33.17
N LEU A 408 -2.16 9.31 -31.88
CA LEU A 408 -1.44 9.96 -30.78
C LEU A 408 0.01 9.47 -30.68
N LEU A 409 0.23 8.21 -31.03
CA LEU A 409 1.55 7.62 -31.19
C LEU A 409 2.22 8.04 -32.52
N GLU A 410 1.44 8.55 -33.51
CA GLU A 410 1.97 9.17 -34.75
C GLU A 410 2.73 10.49 -34.50
N SER A 411 2.72 11.03 -33.28
CA SER A 411 3.59 12.15 -32.92
C SER A 411 5.09 11.81 -32.83
N GLY A 412 5.51 10.61 -33.25
CA GLY A 412 6.92 10.26 -33.44
C GLY A 412 7.66 9.77 -32.19
N LEU A 413 6.97 9.55 -31.06
CA LEU A 413 7.64 9.15 -29.81
C LEU A 413 7.45 7.65 -29.52
N ARG A 414 8.42 6.84 -29.97
CA ARG A 414 8.77 5.49 -29.44
C ARG A 414 7.60 4.48 -29.29
N ALA A 415 6.59 4.55 -30.15
CA ALA A 415 5.44 3.64 -30.14
C ALA A 415 5.79 2.15 -30.26
N TRP A 416 6.93 1.87 -30.89
CA TRP A 416 7.51 0.55 -31.06
C TRP A 416 8.26 0.02 -29.83
N GLU A 417 8.52 0.84 -28.82
CA GLU A 417 9.32 0.47 -27.66
C GLU A 417 8.46 0.32 -26.39
N TYR A 418 7.40 1.14 -26.26
CA TYR A 418 6.50 1.12 -25.11
C TYR A 418 5.10 0.63 -25.48
N THR A 419 4.43 -0.04 -24.55
CA THR A 419 2.97 -0.20 -24.67
C THR A 419 2.29 1.17 -24.46
N PRO A 420 1.06 1.36 -24.97
CA PRO A 420 0.32 2.61 -24.74
C PRO A 420 0.18 2.97 -23.25
N GLN A 421 0.00 1.96 -22.38
CA GLN A 421 -0.09 2.15 -20.92
C GLN A 421 1.24 2.52 -20.28
N GLU A 422 2.36 2.01 -20.79
CA GLU A 422 3.69 2.33 -20.30
C GLU A 422 4.06 3.76 -20.64
N TYR A 423 3.86 4.15 -21.90
CA TYR A 423 4.08 5.53 -22.34
C TYR A 423 3.20 6.51 -21.56
N LEU A 424 1.89 6.21 -21.44
CA LEU A 424 0.98 7.02 -20.64
C LEU A 424 1.42 7.10 -19.18
N GLY A 425 1.78 5.97 -18.56
CA GLY A 425 2.22 5.95 -17.16
C GLY A 425 3.47 6.78 -16.93
N MET A 426 4.38 6.81 -17.90
CA MET A 426 5.56 7.64 -17.86
C MET A 426 5.26 9.14 -17.98
N GLU A 427 4.44 9.53 -18.94
CA GLU A 427 4.05 10.92 -19.10
C GLU A 427 3.25 11.41 -17.89
N VAL A 428 2.35 10.57 -17.35
CA VAL A 428 1.63 10.87 -16.11
C VAL A 428 2.60 11.02 -14.93
N ARG A 429 3.59 10.12 -14.77
CA ARG A 429 4.63 10.25 -13.74
C ARG A 429 5.36 11.59 -13.89
N LYS A 430 5.83 11.93 -15.09
CA LYS A 430 6.56 13.18 -15.36
C LYS A 430 5.74 14.42 -15.00
N LYS A 431 4.49 14.50 -15.47
CA LYS A 431 3.61 15.65 -15.23
C LYS A 431 3.19 15.77 -13.77
N LEU A 432 2.88 14.65 -13.10
CA LEU A 432 2.54 14.67 -11.67
C LEU A 432 3.74 15.01 -10.79
N MET A 433 4.93 14.47 -11.07
CA MET A 433 6.14 14.81 -10.31
C MET A 433 6.48 16.30 -10.44
N TYR A 434 6.35 16.87 -11.64
CA TYR A 434 6.54 18.31 -11.84
C TYR A 434 5.45 19.14 -11.14
N GLY A 435 4.17 18.74 -11.28
CA GLY A 435 3.03 19.49 -10.79
C GLY A 435 2.74 19.36 -9.29
N LEU A 436 3.30 18.36 -8.60
CA LEU A 436 3.05 18.17 -7.16
C LEU A 436 4.34 18.26 -6.34
N GLN A 437 5.51 18.24 -6.97
CA GLN A 437 6.81 18.48 -6.35
C GLN A 437 7.01 17.61 -5.09
N ASP A 438 7.41 18.24 -3.97
CA ASP A 438 7.71 17.62 -2.68
C ASP A 438 6.48 17.04 -1.95
N ARG A 439 5.27 17.24 -2.49
CA ARG A 439 4.02 16.69 -1.94
C ARG A 439 3.80 15.22 -2.29
N ILE A 440 4.54 14.66 -3.25
CA ILE A 440 4.45 13.24 -3.60
C ILE A 440 5.52 12.45 -2.86
N LYS A 441 5.09 11.39 -2.17
CA LYS A 441 5.97 10.35 -1.65
C LYS A 441 6.20 9.23 -2.67
N SER A 442 5.14 8.78 -3.35
CA SER A 442 5.28 7.78 -4.42
C SER A 442 4.10 7.79 -5.41
N ILE A 443 4.38 7.34 -6.64
CA ILE A 443 3.38 7.11 -7.70
C ILE A 443 3.49 5.66 -8.16
N CYS A 444 2.40 4.92 -8.05
CA CYS A 444 2.30 3.51 -8.38
C CYS A 444 1.29 3.29 -9.50
N PHE A 445 1.57 2.34 -10.39
CA PHE A 445 0.76 2.09 -11.58
C PHE A 445 0.19 0.67 -11.55
N ARG A 446 -1.05 0.50 -12.01
CA ARG A 446 -1.63 -0.81 -12.33
C ARG A 446 -2.23 -0.75 -13.73
N GLN A 447 -1.89 -1.74 -14.54
CA GLN A 447 -2.33 -1.87 -15.92
C GLN A 447 -3.38 -2.97 -16.02
N GLY A 448 -4.52 -2.69 -16.63
CA GLY A 448 -5.56 -3.70 -16.91
C GLY A 448 -6.18 -3.52 -18.28
N THR A 449 -7.01 -4.48 -18.67
CA THR A 449 -7.65 -4.53 -19.99
C THR A 449 -9.16 -4.61 -19.82
N THR A 450 -9.91 -3.85 -20.60
CA THR A 450 -11.37 -3.89 -20.64
C THR A 450 -11.85 -4.14 -22.08
N SER A 451 -13.14 -4.44 -22.26
CA SER A 451 -13.73 -4.57 -23.60
C SER A 451 -13.63 -3.30 -24.46
N ARG A 452 -13.35 -2.14 -23.83
CA ARG A 452 -13.20 -0.83 -24.50
C ARG A 452 -11.73 -0.43 -24.70
N GLY A 453 -10.78 -1.27 -24.28
CA GLY A 453 -9.35 -1.04 -24.41
C GLY A 453 -8.59 -1.06 -23.09
N ASN A 454 -7.36 -0.56 -23.16
CA ASN A 454 -6.38 -0.58 -22.08
C ASN A 454 -6.68 0.49 -21.02
N LEU A 455 -6.64 0.09 -19.75
CA LEU A 455 -6.88 0.96 -18.60
C LEU A 455 -5.62 1.16 -17.77
N LEU A 456 -5.38 2.37 -17.28
CA LEU A 456 -4.29 2.65 -16.36
C LEU A 456 -4.82 3.25 -15.05
N TRP A 457 -4.57 2.56 -13.94
CA TRP A 457 -4.75 3.14 -12.61
C TRP A 457 -3.44 3.73 -12.11
N VAL A 458 -3.54 4.94 -11.58
CA VAL A 458 -2.42 5.70 -11.02
C VAL A 458 -2.73 5.99 -9.56
N TYR A 459 -2.02 5.33 -8.68
CA TYR A 459 -2.13 5.48 -7.25
C TYR A 459 -1.08 6.45 -6.73
N ILE A 460 -1.50 7.39 -5.90
CA ILE A 460 -0.65 8.46 -5.39
C ILE A 460 -0.60 8.38 -3.87
N GLN A 461 0.62 8.40 -3.34
CA GLN A 461 0.89 8.58 -1.92
C GLN A 461 1.53 9.95 -1.72
N TYR A 462 0.98 10.75 -0.81
CA TYR A 462 1.48 12.07 -0.48
C TYR A 462 2.59 12.03 0.58
N ASN A 463 3.28 13.15 0.73
CA ASN A 463 4.23 13.44 1.80
C ASN A 463 3.72 14.60 2.68
N GLU A 464 4.48 14.98 3.71
CA GLU A 464 4.11 16.03 4.68
C GLU A 464 3.85 17.42 4.06
N GLY A 465 4.45 17.71 2.89
CA GLY A 465 4.23 18.95 2.12
C GLY A 465 2.77 19.19 1.70
N ILE A 466 1.91 18.17 1.81
CA ILE A 466 0.46 18.21 1.55
C ILE A 466 -0.28 19.33 2.32
N SER A 467 0.26 19.74 3.47
CA SER A 467 -0.33 20.74 4.38
C SER A 467 -0.15 22.18 3.92
N SER A 468 0.87 22.47 3.09
CA SER A 468 1.11 23.83 2.62
C SER A 468 0.00 24.32 1.69
N CYS A 469 -0.42 25.57 1.84
CA CYS A 469 -1.42 26.22 0.97
C CYS A 469 -0.81 26.90 -0.27
N VAL A 470 0.52 26.88 -0.42
CA VAL A 470 1.25 27.52 -1.51
C VAL A 470 2.21 26.51 -2.12
N MET A 471 2.32 26.52 -3.45
CA MET A 471 3.38 25.81 -4.16
C MET A 471 4.36 26.83 -4.73
N VAL A 472 5.60 26.75 -4.26
CA VAL A 472 6.66 27.68 -4.65
C VAL A 472 7.22 27.20 -5.99
N GLY A 473 7.11 28.05 -7.00
CA GLY A 473 7.71 27.83 -8.31
C GLY A 473 9.10 28.48 -8.43
N PRO A 474 9.58 28.69 -9.65
CA PRO A 474 10.91 29.23 -9.90
C PRO A 474 11.04 30.70 -9.47
N LEU A 475 12.30 31.11 -9.23
CA LEU A 475 12.67 32.51 -9.01
C LEU A 475 12.31 33.35 -10.23
N LEU A 476 11.78 34.56 -10.00
CA LEU A 476 11.39 35.47 -11.08
C LEU A 476 12.56 35.84 -12.01
N SER A 477 13.80 35.75 -11.52
CA SER A 477 15.01 35.97 -12.30
C SER A 477 15.26 34.90 -13.38
N ASP A 478 14.69 33.70 -13.24
CA ASP A 478 14.83 32.59 -14.19
C ASP A 478 13.65 32.59 -15.17
N ALA A 479 13.72 33.49 -16.16
CA ALA A 479 12.62 33.76 -17.10
C ALA A 479 12.16 32.50 -17.87
N ASP A 480 13.09 31.61 -18.20
CA ASP A 480 12.79 30.37 -18.93
C ASP A 480 11.97 29.40 -18.08
N LYS A 481 12.37 29.18 -16.82
CA LYS A 481 11.59 28.34 -15.90
C LYS A 481 10.26 28.96 -15.53
N VAL A 482 10.20 30.30 -15.37
CA VAL A 482 8.93 31.01 -15.12
C VAL A 482 7.96 30.80 -16.28
N LYS A 483 8.45 30.88 -17.52
CA LYS A 483 7.64 30.59 -18.70
C LYS A 483 7.15 29.15 -18.71
N GLU A 484 8.03 28.17 -18.46
CA GLU A 484 7.64 26.75 -18.36
C GLU A 484 6.58 26.52 -17.26
N PHE A 485 6.73 27.16 -16.10
CA PHE A 485 5.79 27.08 -14.99
C PHE A 485 4.43 27.68 -15.35
N ARG A 486 4.40 28.86 -16.00
CA ARG A 486 3.17 29.50 -16.50
C ARG A 486 2.50 28.70 -17.60
N ASP A 487 3.26 28.13 -18.54
CA ASP A 487 2.72 27.28 -19.59
C ASP A 487 2.13 25.99 -19.03
N PHE A 488 2.70 25.45 -17.95
CA PHE A 488 2.20 24.27 -17.27
C PHE A 488 0.89 24.53 -16.49
N TRP A 489 0.85 25.62 -15.70
CA TRP A 489 -0.27 25.92 -14.81
C TRP A 489 -1.34 26.84 -15.42
N GLY A 490 -1.03 27.53 -16.51
CA GLY A 490 -1.89 28.51 -17.14
C GLY A 490 -2.15 29.72 -16.23
N PRO A 491 -3.38 30.27 -16.23
CA PRO A 491 -3.69 31.54 -15.55
C PRO A 491 -3.79 31.43 -14.02
N GLN A 492 -3.51 30.27 -13.43
CA GLN A 492 -3.59 30.04 -11.98
C GLN A 492 -2.34 30.51 -11.22
N THR A 493 -1.26 30.86 -11.93
CA THR A 493 -0.01 31.30 -11.30
C THR A 493 -0.05 32.77 -10.95
N GLU A 494 0.66 33.13 -9.89
CA GLU A 494 0.89 34.52 -9.50
C GLU A 494 2.31 34.71 -8.97
N THR A 495 2.81 35.93 -9.06
CA THR A 495 4.12 36.29 -8.52
C THR A 495 3.98 36.73 -7.06
N ARG A 496 4.77 36.16 -6.15
CA ARG A 496 4.70 36.48 -4.72
C ARG A 496 6.09 36.69 -4.11
N ARG A 497 6.16 37.65 -3.18
CA ARG A 497 7.34 37.89 -2.35
C ARG A 497 7.20 37.14 -1.01
N PHE A 498 8.22 36.39 -0.63
CA PHE A 498 8.27 35.63 0.64
C PHE A 498 9.01 36.40 1.74
N GLU A 499 8.90 35.94 2.99
CA GLU A 499 9.52 36.59 4.17
C GLU A 499 11.05 36.65 4.09
N ASP A 500 11.67 35.71 3.38
CA ASP A 500 13.11 35.69 3.08
C ASP A 500 13.52 36.72 2.00
N GLY A 501 12.57 37.47 1.46
CA GLY A 501 12.78 38.47 0.42
C GLY A 501 12.81 37.92 -1.01
N SER A 502 12.75 36.60 -1.20
CA SER A 502 12.69 35.97 -2.53
C SER A 502 11.39 36.32 -3.24
N ILE A 503 11.45 36.44 -4.57
CA ILE A 503 10.30 36.70 -5.43
C ILE A 503 10.22 35.55 -6.42
N ASN A 504 9.20 34.72 -6.26
CA ASN A 504 9.00 33.53 -7.08
C ASN A 504 7.63 33.59 -7.76
N GLU A 505 7.54 32.93 -8.91
CA GLU A 505 6.24 32.54 -9.43
C GLU A 505 5.70 31.42 -8.52
N CYS A 506 4.43 31.46 -8.17
CA CYS A 506 3.83 30.49 -7.25
C CYS A 506 2.38 30.18 -7.62
N LEU A 507 1.84 29.19 -6.95
CA LEU A 507 0.46 28.74 -7.11
C LEU A 507 -0.22 28.72 -5.74
N ILE A 508 -1.29 29.51 -5.58
CA ILE A 508 -2.11 29.51 -4.37
C ILE A 508 -3.17 28.42 -4.47
N LEU A 509 -3.14 27.48 -3.53
CA LEU A 509 -4.01 26.31 -3.58
C LEU A 509 -5.43 26.56 -3.03
N LYS A 510 -5.64 27.67 -2.31
CA LYS A 510 -6.97 28.07 -1.80
C LYS A 510 -7.95 28.42 -2.93
N ASP A 511 -7.42 28.85 -4.08
CA ASP A 511 -8.19 29.35 -5.22
C ASP A 511 -8.44 28.33 -6.33
N PHE A 512 -8.13 27.05 -6.09
CA PHE A 512 -8.51 25.97 -7.02
C PHE A 512 -10.04 25.81 -7.08
N LYS A 513 -10.68 26.66 -7.88
CA LYS A 513 -12.02 26.47 -8.41
C LYS A 513 -11.93 25.38 -9.46
N ALA A 514 -12.58 24.25 -9.23
CA ALA A 514 -12.83 23.31 -10.31
C ALA A 514 -13.57 24.10 -11.39
N SER A 515 -12.90 24.36 -12.51
CA SER A 515 -13.37 25.18 -13.62
C SER A 515 -14.85 24.89 -13.92
N GLU A 516 -15.68 25.94 -13.86
CA GLU A 516 -17.04 26.21 -14.40
C GLU A 516 -17.81 25.13 -15.22
N LEU A 517 -17.70 23.85 -14.91
CA LEU A 517 -18.27 22.74 -15.70
C LEU A 517 -19.19 21.82 -14.88
N LEU A 518 -19.74 22.33 -13.79
CA LEU A 518 -20.85 21.69 -13.07
C LEU A 518 -21.88 22.77 -12.68
N LEU A 519 -22.64 23.27 -13.66
CA LEU A 519 -23.97 23.86 -13.42
C LEU A 519 -24.91 22.67 -13.16
N ASP A 520 -25.19 22.35 -11.90
CA ASP A 520 -26.50 22.67 -11.32
C ASP A 520 -26.45 22.71 -9.80
N LEU A 521 -27.34 23.52 -9.21
CA LEU A 521 -27.52 23.74 -7.79
C LEU A 521 -28.21 22.52 -7.15
N ASP A 522 -27.51 21.83 -6.25
CA ASP A 522 -28.13 20.85 -5.36
C ASP A 522 -27.21 20.64 -4.14
N LEU A 523 -27.74 20.26 -2.97
CA LEU A 523 -26.98 20.00 -1.73
C LEU A 523 -25.84 18.95 -1.91
N LYS A 524 -25.85 18.22 -3.02
CA LYS A 524 -24.73 17.40 -3.51
C LYS A 524 -23.46 18.20 -3.83
N LYS A 525 -23.55 19.48 -4.20
CA LYS A 525 -22.39 20.33 -4.53
C LYS A 525 -21.49 20.54 -3.33
N VAL A 526 -22.03 20.81 -2.15
CA VAL A 526 -21.21 21.01 -0.93
C VAL A 526 -20.48 19.71 -0.55
N VAL A 527 -21.14 18.56 -0.70
CA VAL A 527 -20.54 17.23 -0.47
C VAL A 527 -19.50 16.88 -1.55
N CYS A 528 -19.73 17.24 -2.82
CA CYS A 528 -18.78 17.04 -3.92
C CYS A 528 -17.57 18.01 -3.85
N GLU A 529 -17.78 19.26 -3.43
CA GLU A 529 -16.72 20.27 -3.25
C GLU A 529 -15.79 19.91 -2.10
N TRP A 530 -16.31 19.25 -1.06
CA TRP A 530 -15.52 18.71 0.06
C TRP A 530 -14.93 17.32 -0.17
N ALA A 531 -15.54 16.51 -1.04
CA ALA A 531 -14.98 15.23 -1.46
C ALA A 531 -13.63 15.39 -2.19
N HIS A 532 -13.23 16.62 -2.52
CA HIS A 532 -11.91 16.91 -3.02
C HIS A 532 -11.10 17.76 -2.05
N SER A 533 -10.26 17.10 -1.24
CA SER A 533 -9.14 17.77 -0.58
C SER A 533 -8.41 18.63 -1.61
N VAL A 534 -7.88 19.78 -1.21
CA VAL A 534 -7.12 20.68 -2.10
C VAL A 534 -6.11 19.91 -2.96
N ASN A 535 -5.45 18.91 -2.36
CA ASN A 535 -4.48 18.06 -3.03
C ASN A 535 -5.11 17.10 -4.05
N SER A 536 -6.27 16.51 -3.76
CA SER A 536 -7.00 15.72 -4.77
C SER A 536 -7.54 16.58 -5.92
N ARG A 537 -7.90 17.85 -5.67
CA ARG A 537 -8.25 18.81 -6.74
C ARG A 537 -7.04 19.11 -7.61
N LEU A 538 -5.90 19.38 -6.99
CA LEU A 538 -4.64 19.65 -7.66
C LEU A 538 -4.21 18.49 -8.56
N VAL A 539 -4.23 17.25 -8.04
CA VAL A 539 -3.97 16.04 -8.83
C VAL A 539 -4.92 15.94 -10.02
N ASN A 540 -6.22 16.14 -9.79
CA ASN A 540 -7.23 16.05 -10.85
C ASN A 540 -7.05 17.14 -11.90
N ASP A 541 -6.71 18.37 -11.51
CA ASP A 541 -6.48 19.50 -12.41
C ASP A 541 -5.25 19.25 -13.30
N VAL A 542 -4.12 18.79 -12.73
CA VAL A 542 -2.94 18.38 -13.49
C VAL A 542 -3.30 17.27 -14.49
N ALA A 543 -4.06 16.27 -14.05
CA ALA A 543 -4.47 15.17 -14.91
C ALA A 543 -5.38 15.66 -16.06
N ILE A 544 -6.45 16.41 -15.75
CA ILE A 544 -7.40 16.91 -16.75
C ILE A 544 -6.69 17.85 -17.73
N ARG A 545 -5.91 18.82 -17.26
CA ARG A 545 -5.25 19.81 -18.11
C ARG A 545 -4.35 19.16 -19.16
N HIS A 546 -3.58 18.14 -18.78
CA HIS A 546 -2.59 17.56 -19.67
C HIS A 546 -3.08 16.32 -20.44
N PHE A 547 -4.15 15.65 -20.01
CA PHE A 547 -4.56 14.37 -20.58
C PHE A 547 -6.04 14.28 -21.02
N SER A 548 -6.92 15.22 -20.63
CA SER A 548 -8.37 15.14 -20.90
C SER A 548 -8.75 15.16 -22.39
N ARG A 549 -7.87 15.68 -23.25
CA ARG A 549 -8.08 15.69 -24.71
C ARG A 549 -8.21 14.27 -25.28
N HIS A 550 -7.58 13.28 -24.66
CA HIS A 550 -7.48 11.92 -25.18
C HIS A 550 -8.06 10.86 -24.22
N PHE A 551 -8.11 11.15 -22.93
CA PHE A 551 -8.54 10.22 -21.89
C PHE A 551 -9.68 10.79 -21.04
N THR A 552 -10.64 9.94 -20.70
CA THR A 552 -11.60 10.21 -19.64
C THR A 552 -10.91 9.88 -18.34
N ILE A 553 -10.76 10.88 -17.47
CA ILE A 553 -10.03 10.74 -16.22
C ILE A 553 -11.06 10.69 -15.10
N ILE A 554 -11.10 9.56 -14.40
CA ILE A 554 -11.94 9.41 -13.21
C ILE A 554 -11.04 9.55 -11.99
N THR A 555 -11.22 10.66 -11.28
CA THR A 555 -10.55 10.84 -9.98
C THR A 555 -11.35 10.13 -8.91
N ARG A 556 -10.75 9.05 -8.45
CA ARG A 556 -11.23 8.19 -7.39
C ARG A 556 -10.65 8.65 -6.06
N ASN A 557 -11.45 9.38 -5.30
CA ASN A 557 -11.12 9.64 -3.90
C ASN A 557 -11.76 8.53 -3.06
N TRP A 558 -11.02 7.92 -2.15
CA TRP A 558 -11.56 6.87 -1.28
C TRP A 558 -12.73 7.38 -0.41
N SER A 559 -12.80 8.70 -0.19
CA SER A 559 -13.96 9.37 0.42
C SER A 559 -15.17 9.50 -0.52
N ARG A 560 -14.96 9.53 -1.85
CA ARG A 560 -15.98 9.73 -2.91
C ARG A 560 -16.53 8.41 -3.47
N ASP A 561 -15.71 7.41 -3.74
CA ASP A 561 -16.15 6.20 -4.49
C ASP A 561 -16.95 5.18 -3.68
N CYS A 562 -17.23 5.47 -2.42
CA CYS A 562 -18.36 4.81 -1.76
C CYS A 562 -19.69 5.09 -2.52
N ASP A 563 -19.76 6.10 -3.40
CA ASP A 563 -20.96 6.47 -4.16
C ASP A 563 -21.19 5.81 -5.53
N LEU A 564 -20.16 5.40 -6.28
CA LEU A 564 -20.30 5.26 -7.75
C LEU A 564 -20.42 3.83 -8.29
N THR A 565 -20.20 2.78 -7.49
CA THR A 565 -20.27 1.39 -7.98
C THR A 565 -21.62 0.69 -7.77
N PHE A 566 -22.61 1.31 -7.12
CA PHE A 566 -23.86 0.65 -6.75
C PHE A 566 -25.05 0.81 -7.73
N LYS A 567 -24.82 1.37 -8.93
CA LYS A 567 -25.90 1.61 -9.92
C LYS A 567 -26.21 0.47 -10.89
N SER A 568 -25.51 -0.66 -10.88
CA SER A 568 -25.92 -1.80 -11.69
C SER A 568 -25.68 -3.13 -10.98
N SER A 569 -26.72 -3.98 -11.00
CA SER A 569 -26.71 -5.43 -10.73
C SER A 569 -26.43 -5.99 -9.32
N VAL A 570 -27.04 -5.44 -8.25
CA VAL A 570 -27.15 -6.17 -6.96
C VAL A 570 -28.59 -6.17 -6.42
N SER A 571 -29.04 -7.32 -5.90
CA SER A 571 -30.41 -7.58 -5.42
C SER A 571 -30.86 -6.65 -4.27
N ARG A 572 -32.17 -6.34 -4.24
CA ARG A 572 -32.83 -5.36 -3.35
C ARG A 572 -32.52 -5.51 -1.85
N ARG A 573 -32.22 -6.72 -1.35
CA ARG A 573 -31.93 -6.95 0.08
C ARG A 573 -30.53 -6.52 0.53
N ARG A 574 -29.55 -6.38 -0.38
CA ARG A 574 -28.17 -5.92 -0.06
C ARG A 574 -27.99 -4.39 -0.11
N ARG A 575 -29.02 -3.64 -0.57
CA ARG A 575 -28.97 -2.17 -0.66
C ARG A 575 -29.10 -1.46 0.69
N SER A 576 -29.82 -2.01 1.68
CA SER A 576 -30.20 -1.20 2.86
C SER A 576 -29.08 -0.98 3.88
N SER A 577 -28.09 -1.88 3.99
CA SER A 577 -27.00 -1.76 4.98
C SER A 577 -25.80 -0.94 4.49
N VAL A 578 -25.48 -1.00 3.19
CA VAL A 578 -24.38 -0.20 2.58
C VAL A 578 -24.80 1.26 2.33
N ILE A 579 -26.08 1.50 2.02
CA ILE A 579 -26.66 2.87 2.04
C ILE A 579 -26.54 3.46 3.46
N GLY A 580 -26.65 2.64 4.51
CA GLY A 580 -26.38 3.05 5.89
C GLY A 580 -24.95 3.57 6.08
N PHE A 581 -23.94 2.88 5.55
CA PHE A 581 -22.53 3.30 5.60
C PHE A 581 -22.25 4.64 4.90
N ILE A 582 -22.85 4.85 3.71
CA ILE A 582 -22.73 6.11 2.96
C ILE A 582 -23.47 7.23 3.72
N CYS A 583 -24.62 6.97 4.34
CA CYS A 583 -25.35 7.94 5.15
C CYS A 583 -24.62 8.32 6.45
N ILE A 584 -23.82 7.41 7.01
CA ILE A 584 -23.05 7.60 8.25
C ILE A 584 -21.86 8.57 8.06
N ILE A 585 -21.08 8.42 6.99
CA ILE A 585 -19.99 9.37 6.65
C ILE A 585 -20.57 10.71 6.16
N ARG A 586 -21.79 10.68 5.58
CA ARG A 586 -22.49 11.86 5.07
C ARG A 586 -23.21 12.68 6.14
N HIS A 587 -23.18 12.33 7.42
CA HIS A 587 -23.87 13.15 8.41
C HIS A 587 -23.26 14.57 8.38
N PRO A 588 -24.04 15.63 8.08
CA PRO A 588 -23.50 16.99 7.90
C PRO A 588 -22.69 17.48 9.10
N ALA A 589 -23.01 17.03 10.32
CA ALA A 589 -22.25 17.35 11.54
C ALA A 589 -20.86 16.69 11.58
N MET A 590 -20.68 15.53 10.96
CA MET A 590 -19.41 14.80 10.86
C MET A 590 -18.46 15.49 9.88
N ILE A 591 -19.02 16.01 8.79
CA ILE A 591 -18.33 16.84 7.80
C ILE A 591 -17.95 18.19 8.44
N LEU A 592 -18.90 18.92 9.05
CA LEU A 592 -18.62 20.21 9.72
C LEU A 592 -17.56 20.13 10.84
N CYS A 593 -17.52 19.03 11.61
CA CYS A 593 -16.55 18.87 12.70
C CYS A 593 -15.08 18.72 12.21
N LEU A 594 -14.87 18.25 10.97
CA LEU A 594 -13.54 18.00 10.40
C LEU A 594 -12.87 19.25 9.82
N THR A 595 -13.61 20.33 9.50
CA THR A 595 -13.01 21.60 9.02
C THR A 595 -12.89 22.71 10.03
N LEU A 596 -13.62 22.65 11.14
CA LEU A 596 -13.66 23.76 12.10
C LEU A 596 -12.64 23.66 13.25
N SER A 597 -11.88 22.58 13.38
CA SER A 597 -11.42 22.18 14.72
C SER A 597 -9.92 22.31 15.00
N ASN A 598 -9.38 23.53 14.83
CA ASN A 598 -8.21 23.97 15.62
C ASN A 598 -8.38 25.37 16.22
N GLU A 599 -9.21 26.27 15.67
CA GLU A 599 -9.33 27.64 16.22
C GLU A 599 -9.81 27.64 17.68
N TYR A 600 -10.84 26.85 18.00
CA TYR A 600 -11.30 26.65 19.38
C TYR A 600 -10.18 26.08 20.25
N THR A 601 -9.45 25.08 19.76
CA THR A 601 -8.35 24.46 20.51
C THR A 601 -7.18 25.41 20.73
N LEU A 602 -6.85 26.27 19.75
CA LEU A 602 -5.82 27.30 19.86
C LEU A 602 -6.22 28.36 20.89
N GLY A 603 -7.48 28.82 20.84
CA GLY A 603 -8.04 29.70 21.86
C GLY A 603 -8.04 29.07 23.26
N LEU A 604 -8.44 27.79 23.35
CA LEU A 604 -8.38 27.00 24.58
C LEU A 604 -6.96 26.89 25.14
N ILE A 605 -5.97 26.65 24.29
CA ILE A 605 -4.55 26.59 24.70
C ILE A 605 -4.08 27.96 25.19
N ALA A 606 -4.47 29.06 24.55
CA ALA A 606 -4.15 30.41 25.01
C ALA A 606 -4.79 30.73 26.38
N ALA A 607 -6.08 30.38 26.56
CA ALA A 607 -6.79 30.51 27.82
C ALA A 607 -6.16 29.64 28.92
N TYR A 608 -5.78 28.40 28.60
CA TYR A 608 -5.05 27.50 29.48
C TYR A 608 -3.69 28.08 29.90
N ASN A 609 -2.91 28.63 28.97
CA ASN A 609 -1.61 29.23 29.28
C ASN A 609 -1.75 30.42 30.22
N THR A 610 -2.79 31.23 30.02
CA THR A 610 -3.14 32.36 30.91
C THR A 610 -3.48 31.85 32.31
N LEU A 611 -4.34 30.83 32.40
CA LEU A 611 -4.74 30.23 33.67
C LEU A 611 -3.54 29.55 34.37
N ASN A 612 -2.73 28.78 33.65
CA ASN A 612 -1.55 28.09 34.18
C ASN A 612 -0.53 29.09 34.76
N SER A 613 -0.26 30.19 34.04
CA SER A 613 0.59 31.27 34.56
C SER A 613 0.00 31.92 35.81
N THR A 614 -1.31 32.18 35.81
CA THR A 614 -2.00 32.77 36.97
C THR A 614 -1.93 31.85 38.19
N LEU A 615 -2.25 30.56 38.02
CA LEU A 615 -2.28 29.57 39.11
C LEU A 615 -0.91 29.38 39.75
N ARG A 616 0.17 29.37 38.96
CA ARG A 616 1.55 29.24 39.47
C ARG A 616 2.03 30.48 40.22
N ASN A 617 1.48 31.65 39.90
CA ASN A 617 1.83 32.94 40.50
C ASN A 617 0.83 33.40 41.57
N LEU A 618 -0.04 32.51 42.08
CA LEU A 618 -0.96 32.86 43.16
C LEU A 618 -0.19 33.06 44.47
N ASP A 619 -0.14 34.32 44.92
CA ASP A 619 0.44 34.66 46.22
C ASP A 619 -0.46 34.21 47.39
N ARG A 620 0.17 33.87 48.52
CA ARG A 620 -0.49 33.58 49.82
C ARG A 620 -1.26 32.26 49.92
N LEU A 621 -0.94 31.26 49.11
CA LEU A 621 -1.36 29.88 49.36
C LEU A 621 -0.40 29.18 50.36
N PRO A 622 -0.89 28.32 51.28
CA PRO A 622 -0.03 27.56 52.19
C PRO A 622 0.95 26.59 51.51
N LEU A 623 0.61 26.14 50.31
CA LEU A 623 1.43 25.30 49.44
C LEU A 623 1.31 25.86 48.02
N SER A 624 2.45 26.03 47.36
CA SER A 624 2.50 26.53 45.97
C SER A 624 2.02 25.47 44.96
N ILE A 625 1.48 25.91 43.82
CA ILE A 625 1.13 25.03 42.69
C ILE A 625 2.35 24.90 41.78
N VAL A 626 2.88 23.67 41.66
CA VAL A 626 4.12 23.40 40.92
C VAL A 626 3.84 23.09 39.46
N ASN A 627 2.98 22.11 39.19
CA ASN A 627 2.59 21.75 37.82
C ASN A 627 1.08 21.81 37.64
N VAL A 628 0.67 22.21 36.45
CA VAL A 628 -0.70 22.09 35.95
C VAL A 628 -0.60 21.26 34.68
N HIS A 629 -1.34 20.15 34.63
CA HIS A 629 -1.37 19.24 33.51
C HIS A 629 -2.74 19.28 32.84
N TRP A 630 -2.76 19.32 31.51
CA TRP A 630 -3.97 19.06 30.73
C TRP A 630 -4.42 17.61 30.94
N ALA A 631 -5.73 17.37 31.01
CA ALA A 631 -6.29 16.02 31.21
C ALA A 631 -7.55 15.80 30.36
N ASP A 632 -7.62 16.48 29.22
CA ASP A 632 -8.80 16.55 28.37
C ASP A 632 -8.47 16.24 26.91
N GLU A 633 -9.41 15.65 26.17
CA GLU A 633 -9.22 15.23 24.77
C GLU A 633 -9.02 16.43 23.82
N TYR A 634 -9.54 17.61 24.17
CA TYR A 634 -9.37 18.81 23.36
C TYR A 634 -7.90 19.24 23.29
N PHE A 635 -7.11 19.02 24.35
CA PHE A 635 -5.68 19.32 24.35
C PHE A 635 -4.85 18.35 23.52
N ALA A 636 -5.39 17.16 23.25
CA ALA A 636 -4.81 16.14 22.37
C ALA A 636 -5.28 16.27 20.91
N TYR A 637 -6.14 17.25 20.59
CA TYR A 637 -6.76 17.42 19.27
C TYR A 637 -7.64 16.24 18.83
N CYS A 638 -8.07 15.38 19.77
CA CYS A 638 -8.85 14.17 19.53
C CYS A 638 -10.35 14.37 19.69
N ASN A 639 -10.80 15.60 19.95
CA ASN A 639 -12.20 15.95 20.21
C ASN A 639 -13.06 15.81 18.95
N LEU A 640 -14.22 15.16 19.08
CA LEU A 640 -15.17 15.02 17.97
C LEU A 640 -15.92 16.32 17.68
N VAL A 641 -16.27 17.09 18.71
CA VAL A 641 -17.03 18.34 18.60
C VAL A 641 -16.07 19.53 18.57
N SER A 642 -16.19 20.41 17.56
CA SER A 642 -15.28 21.54 17.38
C SER A 642 -15.44 22.63 18.45
N LYS A 643 -16.68 23.00 18.76
CA LYS A 643 -17.03 23.94 19.82
C LYS A 643 -18.17 23.33 20.65
N PRO A 644 -17.89 22.83 21.86
CA PRO A 644 -18.93 22.24 22.68
C PRO A 644 -19.75 23.33 23.39
N CYS A 645 -21.04 23.04 23.60
CA CYS A 645 -21.90 23.86 24.46
C CYS A 645 -21.73 23.39 25.92
N TYR A 646 -21.42 24.30 26.84
CA TYR A 646 -21.37 24.01 28.29
C TYR A 646 -20.44 22.84 28.67
N TYR A 647 -19.20 22.86 28.20
CA TYR A 647 -18.20 21.83 28.49
C TYR A 647 -17.13 22.34 29.45
N HIS A 648 -16.73 21.51 30.41
CA HIS A 648 -15.69 21.83 31.38
C HIS A 648 -14.40 21.07 31.04
N HIS A 649 -13.36 21.80 30.66
CA HIS A 649 -12.07 21.24 30.28
C HIS A 649 -11.30 20.80 31.52
N ARG A 650 -10.98 19.52 31.63
CA ARG A 650 -10.29 18.99 32.81
C ARG A 650 -8.81 19.34 32.83
N ILE A 651 -8.34 19.83 33.98
CA ILE A 651 -6.92 20.06 34.27
C ILE A 651 -6.58 19.57 35.68
N VAL A 652 -5.37 19.05 35.85
CA VAL A 652 -4.88 18.54 37.13
C VAL A 652 -3.82 19.48 37.66
N ALA A 653 -4.06 20.08 38.83
CA ALA A 653 -3.12 21.00 39.48
C ALA A 653 -2.41 20.30 40.66
N THR A 654 -1.08 20.26 40.60
CA THR A 654 -0.24 19.59 41.60
C THR A 654 0.39 20.62 42.55
N PHE A 655 0.16 20.43 43.85
CA PHE A 655 0.84 21.21 44.89
C PHE A 655 2.28 20.73 45.12
N GLU A 656 3.09 21.56 45.77
CA GLU A 656 4.40 21.15 46.26
C GLU A 656 4.32 20.00 47.28
N SER A 657 5.41 19.25 47.40
CA SER A 657 5.46 18.11 48.33
C SER A 657 5.41 18.60 49.77
N SER A 658 4.47 18.06 50.56
CA SER A 658 4.39 18.30 52.00
C SER A 658 4.20 17.00 52.78
N SER A 659 4.76 16.94 53.98
CA SER A 659 4.51 15.85 54.94
C SER A 659 3.21 16.03 55.73
N ALA A 660 2.61 17.22 55.70
CA ALA A 660 1.44 17.59 56.50
C ALA A 660 0.09 17.11 55.91
N TRP A 661 0.10 16.40 54.79
CA TRP A 661 -1.12 15.82 54.20
C TRP A 661 -1.65 14.66 55.07
N PRO A 662 -2.97 14.62 55.39
CA PRO A 662 -3.61 13.53 56.11
C PRO A 662 -3.53 12.20 55.36
N ASN A 663 -3.64 11.10 56.10
CA ASN A 663 -3.63 9.75 55.54
C ASN A 663 -5.04 9.21 55.23
N ASP A 664 -6.08 9.80 55.82
CA ASP A 664 -7.48 9.42 55.64
C ASP A 664 -8.14 10.20 54.49
N ALA A 665 -9.04 9.54 53.74
CA ALA A 665 -9.66 10.11 52.55
C ALA A 665 -10.54 11.34 52.87
N THR A 666 -11.21 11.35 54.03
CA THR A 666 -12.04 12.44 54.51
C THR A 666 -11.24 13.70 54.80
N GLY A 667 -10.10 13.56 55.50
CA GLY A 667 -9.17 14.64 55.81
C GLY A 667 -8.54 15.22 54.55
N ILE A 668 -8.11 14.35 53.62
CA ILE A 668 -7.62 14.79 52.30
C ILE A 668 -8.68 15.63 51.58
N ARG A 669 -9.95 15.19 51.59
CA ARG A 669 -11.04 15.93 50.96
C ARG A 669 -11.26 17.31 51.59
N HIS A 670 -11.30 17.39 52.92
CA HIS A 670 -11.47 18.67 53.62
C HIS A 670 -10.33 19.65 53.32
N ILE A 671 -9.09 19.16 53.29
CA ILE A 671 -7.95 20.01 52.95
C ILE A 671 -8.00 20.45 51.47
N LYS A 672 -8.37 19.57 50.53
CA LYS A 672 -8.59 19.96 49.12
C LYS A 672 -9.65 21.04 48.99
N VAL A 673 -10.78 20.93 49.70
CA VAL A 673 -11.82 21.98 49.73
C VAL A 673 -11.27 23.30 50.30
N ALA A 674 -10.48 23.25 51.38
CA ALA A 674 -9.86 24.44 51.96
C ALA A 674 -8.90 25.13 50.98
N PHE A 675 -8.04 24.38 50.29
CA PHE A 675 -7.17 24.92 49.23
C PHE A 675 -7.98 25.49 48.07
N CYS A 676 -9.01 24.80 47.59
CA CYS A 676 -9.86 25.30 46.51
C CYS A 676 -10.58 26.60 46.89
N ASN A 677 -11.03 26.75 48.14
CA ASN A 677 -11.59 28.02 48.65
C ASN A 677 -10.53 29.14 48.66
N ALA A 678 -9.30 28.86 49.09
CA ALA A 678 -8.21 29.83 49.08
C ALA A 678 -7.81 30.25 47.65
N ILE A 679 -7.76 29.29 46.71
CA ILE A 679 -7.53 29.54 45.28
C ILE A 679 -8.67 30.39 44.72
N SER A 680 -9.93 30.03 44.98
CA SER A 680 -11.11 30.77 44.52
C SER A 680 -11.09 32.22 45.00
N ASN A 681 -10.78 32.46 46.27
CA ASN A 681 -10.67 33.82 46.83
C ASN A 681 -9.55 34.64 46.18
N SER A 682 -8.46 33.99 45.77
CA SER A 682 -7.33 34.64 45.11
C SER A 682 -7.62 34.94 43.64
N LEU A 683 -8.27 34.00 42.94
CA LEU A 683 -8.72 34.17 41.55
C LEU A 683 -9.77 35.28 41.41
N LEU A 684 -10.69 35.40 42.38
CA LEU A 684 -11.68 36.48 42.42
C LEU A 684 -11.03 37.88 42.46
N LYS A 685 -9.90 38.04 43.16
CA LYS A 685 -9.15 39.32 43.21
C LYS A 685 -8.50 39.67 41.87
N ILE A 686 -8.17 38.67 41.07
CA ILE A 686 -7.56 38.82 39.74
C ILE A 686 -8.65 38.99 38.66
N GLY A 687 -9.93 38.82 39.01
CA GLY A 687 -11.08 39.00 38.13
C GLY A 687 -11.61 37.72 37.47
N PHE A 688 -11.14 36.54 37.90
CA PHE A 688 -11.67 35.26 37.42
C PHE A 688 -12.88 34.80 38.24
N SER A 689 -13.92 34.31 37.56
CA SER A 689 -15.09 33.70 38.21
C SER A 689 -14.83 32.22 38.47
N SER A 690 -15.06 31.76 39.71
CA SER A 690 -14.84 30.36 40.09
C SER A 690 -15.90 29.82 41.05
N LYS A 691 -16.10 28.50 41.03
CA LYS A 691 -17.01 27.75 41.92
C LYS A 691 -16.31 26.54 42.49
N VAL A 692 -16.40 26.34 43.80
CA VAL A 692 -15.79 25.22 44.53
C VAL A 692 -16.81 24.09 44.72
N SER A 693 -16.41 22.86 44.44
CA SER A 693 -17.19 21.65 44.69
C SER A 693 -17.03 21.14 46.12
N SER A 694 -18.05 20.50 46.67
CA SER A 694 -18.00 19.81 47.97
C SER A 694 -17.00 18.64 48.02
N CYS A 695 -16.54 18.16 46.86
CA CYS A 695 -15.53 17.13 46.74
C CYS A 695 -14.09 17.68 46.68
N GLY A 696 -13.91 19.00 46.69
CA GLY A 696 -12.59 19.62 46.65
C GLY A 696 -12.05 19.88 45.25
N ASP A 697 -12.92 20.04 44.26
CA ASP A 697 -12.55 20.48 42.91
C ASP A 697 -12.96 21.95 42.68
N LEU A 698 -12.43 22.59 41.63
CA LEU A 698 -12.73 23.97 41.28
C LEU A 698 -13.17 24.09 39.81
N LEU A 699 -14.25 24.81 39.54
CA LEU A 699 -14.61 25.27 38.20
C LEU A 699 -14.18 26.73 38.04
N VAL A 700 -13.43 27.07 37.00
CA VAL A 700 -12.92 28.42 36.74
C VAL A 700 -13.28 28.84 35.32
N ASN A 701 -13.89 30.02 35.17
CA ASN A 701 -14.17 30.63 33.87
C ASN A 701 -13.03 31.58 33.48
N VAL A 702 -12.45 31.35 32.31
CA VAL A 702 -11.40 32.17 31.71
C VAL A 702 -11.82 32.47 30.28
N GLN A 703 -12.14 33.73 29.99
CA GLN A 703 -12.71 34.15 28.71
C GLN A 703 -13.99 33.33 28.41
N ASP A 704 -14.05 32.66 27.26
CA ASP A 704 -15.18 31.82 26.81
C ASP A 704 -15.03 30.33 27.22
N TYR A 705 -14.05 29.99 28.07
CA TYR A 705 -13.71 28.62 28.43
C TYR A 705 -13.89 28.37 29.93
N THR A 706 -14.45 27.21 30.27
CA THR A 706 -14.58 26.75 31.66
C THR A 706 -13.62 25.59 31.91
N PHE A 707 -12.81 25.70 32.96
CA PHE A 707 -11.84 24.69 33.38
C PHE A 707 -12.30 24.00 34.66
N HIS A 708 -12.28 22.66 34.68
CA HIS A 708 -12.45 21.84 35.88
C HIS A 708 -11.07 21.44 36.41
N ILE A 709 -10.68 22.10 37.50
CA ILE A 709 -9.40 21.93 38.17
C ILE A 709 -9.55 20.88 39.25
N ILE A 710 -8.77 19.81 39.13
CA ILE A 710 -8.67 18.73 40.11
C ILE A 710 -7.34 18.90 40.87
N PRO A 711 -7.35 19.28 42.15
CA PRO A 711 -6.13 19.42 42.93
C PRO A 711 -5.56 18.06 43.34
N THR A 712 -4.24 17.95 43.30
CA THR A 712 -3.50 16.76 43.72
C THR A 712 -2.13 17.12 44.32
N TYR A 713 -1.42 16.13 44.85
CA TYR A 713 -0.10 16.27 45.46
C TYR A 713 0.78 15.04 45.17
N PRO A 714 2.12 15.15 45.22
CA PRO A 714 3.01 14.08 44.74
C PRO A 714 2.83 12.72 45.43
N LYS A 715 2.55 12.69 46.73
CA LYS A 715 2.31 11.43 47.47
C LYS A 715 1.03 10.73 47.01
N GLU A 716 -0.01 11.46 46.62
CA GLU A 716 -1.27 10.90 46.08
C GLU A 716 -0.99 10.17 44.76
N ILE A 717 -0.26 10.83 43.85
CA ILE A 717 0.13 10.28 42.56
C ILE A 717 1.03 9.04 42.74
N ASN A 718 2.00 9.09 43.65
CA ASN A 718 2.89 7.96 43.92
C ASN A 718 2.16 6.77 44.55
N ARG A 719 1.17 7.02 45.42
CA ARG A 719 0.29 5.98 45.96
C ARG A 719 -0.51 5.32 44.83
N ILE A 720 -1.09 6.14 43.96
CA ILE A 720 -1.83 5.68 42.78
C ILE A 720 -0.94 4.85 41.86
N LYS A 721 0.27 5.33 41.52
CA LYS A 721 1.25 4.61 40.67
C LYS A 721 1.71 3.28 41.24
N LYS A 722 1.84 3.14 42.56
CA LYS A 722 2.19 1.84 43.17
C LYS A 722 1.02 0.86 43.10
N GLN A 723 -0.21 1.38 43.11
CA GLN A 723 -1.45 0.60 43.07
C GLN A 723 -1.87 0.20 41.66
N THR A 724 -1.20 0.68 40.60
CA THR A 724 -1.45 0.24 39.21
C THR A 724 -0.86 -1.14 38.90
N ILE A 725 -0.15 -1.76 39.84
CA ILE A 725 0.47 -3.08 39.69
C ILE A 725 -0.40 -4.11 40.42
N GLY A 726 -1.03 -5.05 39.69
CA GLY A 726 -1.84 -6.14 40.25
C GLY A 726 -3.34 -6.00 39.97
N GLN A 727 -4.19 -6.64 40.80
CA GLN A 727 -5.65 -6.47 40.73
C GLN A 727 -6.07 -5.19 41.46
N ILE A 728 -6.80 -4.33 40.76
CA ILE A 728 -7.18 -2.99 41.25
C ILE A 728 -8.64 -3.00 41.69
N PRO A 729 -8.97 -2.51 42.90
CA PRO A 729 -10.36 -2.35 43.33
C PRO A 729 -11.15 -1.41 42.38
N PRO A 730 -12.38 -1.77 41.98
CA PRO A 730 -13.18 -0.97 41.04
C PRO A 730 -13.41 0.48 41.49
N GLU A 731 -13.53 0.70 42.81
CA GLU A 731 -13.77 2.00 43.43
C GLU A 731 -12.62 3.00 43.20
N MET A 732 -11.39 2.50 43.02
CA MET A 732 -10.21 3.35 42.79
C MET A 732 -10.02 3.72 41.32
N LEU A 733 -10.60 2.98 40.38
CA LEU A 733 -10.39 3.17 38.94
C LEU A 733 -10.69 4.62 38.48
N PRO A 734 -11.80 5.27 38.89
CA PRO A 734 -12.07 6.66 38.48
C PRO A 734 -10.99 7.64 38.94
N GLN A 735 -10.45 7.46 40.15
CA GLN A 735 -9.41 8.33 40.69
C GLN A 735 -8.09 8.15 39.92
N ILE A 736 -7.70 6.90 39.63
CA ILE A 736 -6.49 6.59 38.84
C ILE A 736 -6.62 7.15 37.42
N ARG A 737 -7.79 6.96 36.79
CA ARG A 737 -8.09 7.49 35.45
C ARG A 737 -7.91 9.01 35.40
N ASN A 738 -8.56 9.71 36.33
CA ASN A 738 -8.62 11.18 36.34
C ASN A 738 -7.29 11.83 36.72
N LEU A 739 -6.58 11.30 37.72
CA LEU A 739 -5.38 11.94 38.27
C LEU A 739 -4.10 11.53 37.55
N TYR A 740 -4.07 10.37 36.91
CA TYR A 740 -2.84 9.82 36.32
C TYR A 740 -2.97 9.49 34.84
N MET A 741 -3.96 8.67 34.45
CA MET A 741 -4.00 8.13 33.07
C MET A 741 -4.41 9.18 32.02
N TYR A 742 -5.43 10.01 32.28
CA TYR A 742 -5.84 11.04 31.33
C TYR A 742 -4.73 12.06 31.08
N PRO A 743 -4.07 12.67 32.09
CA PRO A 743 -2.94 13.56 31.85
C PRO A 743 -1.83 12.93 30.99
N LEU A 744 -1.47 11.69 31.32
CA LEU A 744 -0.44 10.94 30.62
C LEU A 744 -0.80 10.69 29.16
N TYR A 745 -1.99 10.13 28.88
CA TYR A 745 -2.39 9.82 27.51
C TYR A 745 -2.67 11.08 26.70
N THR A 746 -3.27 12.12 27.28
CA THR A 746 -3.47 13.41 26.59
C THR A 746 -2.14 13.99 26.12
N GLU A 747 -1.11 13.96 26.96
CA GLU A 747 0.23 14.43 26.59
C GLU A 747 0.84 13.59 25.46
N LYS A 748 0.78 12.25 25.58
CA LYS A 748 1.31 11.34 24.56
C LYS A 748 0.59 11.50 23.21
N LEU A 749 -0.73 11.56 23.21
CA LEU A 749 -1.55 11.74 22.00
C LEU A 749 -1.34 13.13 21.38
N ARG A 750 -1.20 14.18 22.21
CA ARG A 750 -0.84 15.53 21.74
C ARG A 750 0.51 15.52 21.02
N ASN A 751 1.51 14.84 21.56
CA ASN A 751 2.82 14.73 20.92
C ASN A 751 2.72 14.03 19.55
N ILE A 752 1.89 13.00 19.42
CA ILE A 752 1.62 12.34 18.13
C ILE A 752 0.92 13.31 17.17
N ALA A 753 -0.11 14.04 17.63
CA ALA A 753 -0.87 14.99 16.84
C ALA A 753 -0.01 16.14 16.30
N LEU A 754 0.93 16.64 17.10
CA LEU A 754 1.86 17.71 16.71
C LEU A 754 2.90 17.22 15.69
N LYS A 755 3.31 15.95 15.77
CA LYS A 755 4.21 15.32 14.79
C LYS A 755 3.49 14.94 13.49
N ASN A 756 2.21 14.56 13.57
CA ASN A 756 1.46 13.98 12.44
C ASN A 756 0.16 14.74 12.17
N THR A 757 0.14 15.55 11.12
CA THR A 757 -1.00 16.43 10.77
C THR A 757 -2.31 15.69 10.49
N ALA A 758 -2.26 14.43 10.04
CA ALA A 758 -3.43 13.61 9.74
C ALA A 758 -4.01 12.85 10.96
N PHE A 759 -3.25 12.72 12.05
CA PHE A 759 -3.61 11.90 13.21
C PHE A 759 -4.95 12.32 13.83
N SER A 760 -5.09 13.60 14.16
CA SER A 760 -6.29 14.15 14.79
C SER A 760 -7.55 13.87 13.99
N ASN A 761 -7.48 14.05 12.66
CA ASN A 761 -8.60 13.81 11.78
C ASN A 761 -8.89 12.30 11.59
N SER A 762 -7.87 11.43 11.63
CA SER A 762 -8.10 9.98 11.68
C SER A 762 -8.82 9.53 12.96
N VAL A 763 -8.44 10.06 14.12
CA VAL A 763 -9.10 9.76 15.40
C VAL A 763 -10.55 10.24 15.37
N LYS A 764 -10.80 11.47 14.91
CA LYS A 764 -12.15 12.03 14.78
C LYS A 764 -13.03 11.17 13.86
N LEU A 765 -12.50 10.71 12.72
CA LEU A 765 -13.21 9.79 11.83
C LEU A 765 -13.53 8.45 12.51
N ALA A 766 -12.57 7.88 13.25
CA ALA A 766 -12.74 6.63 13.98
C ALA A 766 -13.83 6.75 15.07
N LYS A 767 -13.75 7.80 15.91
CA LYS A 767 -14.74 8.10 16.96
C LYS A 767 -16.13 8.32 16.37
N ALA A 768 -16.22 9.11 15.31
CA ALA A 768 -17.48 9.39 14.67
C ALA A 768 -18.12 8.16 14.03
N TRP A 769 -17.30 7.31 13.41
CA TRP A 769 -17.76 6.02 12.91
C TRP A 769 -18.28 5.15 14.06
N ALA A 770 -17.52 4.99 15.15
CA ALA A 770 -17.98 4.22 16.31
C ALA A 770 -19.30 4.76 16.90
N ALA A 771 -19.43 6.10 17.01
CA ALA A 771 -20.67 6.75 17.45
C ALA A 771 -21.85 6.47 16.50
N SER A 772 -21.61 6.46 15.19
CA SER A 772 -22.65 6.23 14.17
C SER A 772 -23.25 4.82 14.17
N ILE A 773 -22.49 3.84 14.68
CA ILE A 773 -22.94 2.46 14.90
C ILE A 773 -23.31 2.21 16.37
N TYR A 774 -23.53 3.28 17.14
CA TYR A 774 -23.99 3.28 18.52
C TYR A 774 -23.08 2.53 19.50
N ILE A 775 -21.76 2.56 19.28
CA ILE A 775 -20.79 2.01 20.23
C ILE A 775 -20.38 3.12 21.20
N THR A 776 -20.89 3.03 22.43
CA THR A 776 -20.53 3.93 23.54
C THR A 776 -19.15 3.57 24.08
N ASP A 777 -18.46 4.56 24.67
CA ASP A 777 -17.14 4.40 25.31
C ASP A 777 -16.03 3.86 24.38
N ALA A 778 -16.15 4.10 23.07
CA ALA A 778 -15.17 3.65 22.07
C ALA A 778 -13.94 4.55 21.95
N ASP A 779 -13.91 5.70 22.63
CA ASP A 779 -12.91 6.76 22.42
C ASP A 779 -11.49 6.26 22.66
N PHE A 780 -11.25 5.54 23.76
CA PHE A 780 -9.95 4.96 24.07
C PHE A 780 -9.49 3.98 22.97
N ILE A 781 -10.39 3.11 22.48
CA ILE A 781 -10.07 2.16 21.42
C ILE A 781 -9.69 2.91 20.14
N CYS A 782 -10.44 3.95 19.78
CA CYS A 782 -10.19 4.78 18.60
C CYS A 782 -8.84 5.49 18.71
N GLU A 783 -8.58 6.15 19.83
CA GLU A 783 -7.33 6.88 20.09
C GLU A 783 -6.13 5.96 20.10
N MET A 784 -6.18 4.82 20.78
CA MET A 784 -5.03 3.92 20.91
C MET A 784 -4.70 3.16 19.62
N ILE A 785 -5.71 2.71 18.87
CA ILE A 785 -5.45 2.06 17.57
C ILE A 785 -4.88 3.10 16.58
N CYS A 786 -5.40 4.33 16.57
CA CYS A 786 -4.79 5.41 15.79
C CYS A 786 -3.38 5.73 16.29
N ALA A 787 -3.13 5.78 17.60
CA ALA A 787 -1.79 6.01 18.14
C ALA A 787 -0.82 4.94 17.62
N TYR A 788 -1.18 3.66 17.70
CA TYR A 788 -0.40 2.58 17.11
C TYR A 788 -0.10 2.79 15.62
N ILE A 789 -1.09 3.21 14.83
CA ILE A 789 -0.92 3.43 13.38
C ILE A 789 0.11 4.54 13.09
N TYR A 790 0.14 5.58 13.92
CA TYR A 790 0.97 6.77 13.70
C TYR A 790 2.32 6.71 14.42
N THR A 791 2.49 5.88 15.45
CA THR A 791 3.80 5.61 16.08
C THR A 791 4.54 4.45 15.40
N SER A 792 3.82 3.56 14.71
CA SER A 792 4.44 2.44 14.00
C SER A 792 5.08 2.87 12.67
N GLN A 793 6.39 3.11 12.67
CA GLN A 793 7.15 3.43 11.45
C GLN A 793 7.13 2.32 10.39
N HIS A 794 6.93 1.07 10.81
CA HIS A 794 7.05 -0.11 9.93
C HIS A 794 5.70 -0.70 9.52
N PHE A 795 4.61 -0.32 10.20
CA PHE A 795 3.28 -0.80 9.86
C PHE A 795 2.82 -0.14 8.55
N MET A 796 2.47 -0.96 7.56
CA MET A 796 1.87 -0.54 6.28
C MET A 796 2.57 0.63 5.55
N SER A 797 3.91 0.72 5.59
CA SER A 797 4.72 1.78 4.93
C SER A 797 4.85 3.11 5.71
N GLY A 798 4.69 3.07 7.04
CA GLY A 798 4.88 4.21 7.94
C GLY A 798 3.63 5.05 8.16
N PRO A 799 3.68 6.11 8.98
CA PRO A 799 2.50 6.88 9.39
C PRO A 799 1.71 7.42 8.18
N PRO A 800 0.37 7.37 8.21
CA PRO A 800 -0.48 7.95 7.16
C PRO A 800 -0.33 9.47 7.05
N THR A 801 -0.39 9.98 5.82
CA THR A 801 -0.40 11.43 5.53
C THR A 801 -1.81 11.99 5.32
N SER A 802 -2.83 11.13 5.27
CA SER A 802 -4.23 11.53 5.15
C SER A 802 -5.11 10.82 6.17
N ALA A 803 -6.16 11.53 6.58
CA ALA A 803 -7.11 11.03 7.56
C ALA A 803 -7.84 9.77 7.09
N SER A 804 -8.13 9.68 5.78
CA SER A 804 -8.82 8.55 5.13
C SER A 804 -7.98 7.28 5.14
N VAL A 805 -6.67 7.38 4.88
CA VAL A 805 -5.75 6.25 4.98
C VAL A 805 -5.62 5.80 6.43
N GLY A 806 -5.49 6.73 7.38
CA GLY A 806 -5.45 6.38 8.80
C GLY A 806 -6.72 5.70 9.31
N PHE A 807 -7.90 6.18 8.90
CA PHE A 807 -9.18 5.53 9.22
C PHE A 807 -9.32 4.15 8.56
N SER A 808 -8.86 4.00 7.31
CA SER A 808 -8.85 2.71 6.62
C SER A 808 -7.97 1.68 7.33
N ARG A 809 -6.80 2.10 7.82
CA ARG A 809 -5.91 1.26 8.63
C ARG A 809 -6.49 0.92 10.00
N PHE A 810 -7.21 1.85 10.63
CA PHE A 810 -7.94 1.60 11.86
C PHE A 810 -8.94 0.45 11.70
N LEU A 811 -9.75 0.48 10.63
CA LEU A 811 -10.67 -0.61 10.30
C LEU A 811 -9.94 -1.92 9.98
N PHE A 812 -8.81 -1.84 9.27
CA PHE A 812 -7.99 -3.01 8.99
C PHE A 812 -7.53 -3.71 10.28
N ILE A 813 -6.99 -2.95 11.24
CA ILE A 813 -6.52 -3.51 12.52
C ILE A 813 -7.69 -4.12 13.29
N LEU A 814 -8.80 -3.39 13.43
CA LEU A 814 -10.01 -3.93 14.07
C LEU A 814 -10.46 -5.25 13.44
N ALA A 815 -10.43 -5.36 12.11
CA ALA A 815 -10.92 -6.51 11.40
C ALA A 815 -10.00 -7.75 11.46
N HIS A 816 -8.67 -7.55 11.40
CA HIS A 816 -7.69 -8.63 11.21
C HIS A 816 -6.82 -8.94 12.43
N HIS A 817 -6.76 -8.06 13.43
CA HIS A 817 -6.00 -8.35 14.64
C HIS A 817 -6.62 -9.52 15.40
N ASP A 818 -5.75 -10.39 15.94
CA ASP A 818 -6.15 -11.53 16.76
C ASP A 818 -6.42 -11.08 18.19
N TRP A 819 -7.58 -10.43 18.37
CA TRP A 819 -8.05 -9.94 19.67
C TRP A 819 -8.25 -11.07 20.70
N GLU A 820 -8.40 -12.32 20.26
CA GLU A 820 -8.63 -13.45 21.16
C GLU A 820 -7.36 -13.96 21.80
N ASN A 821 -6.24 -13.95 21.09
CA ASN A 821 -5.00 -14.56 21.59
C ASN A 821 -3.89 -13.54 21.87
N ARG A 822 -4.00 -12.29 21.40
CA ARG A 822 -2.88 -11.33 21.46
C ARG A 822 -3.28 -9.89 21.81
N PRO A 823 -2.46 -9.19 22.62
CA PRO A 823 -2.61 -7.75 22.78
C PRO A 823 -2.24 -7.01 21.50
N LEU A 824 -2.87 -5.87 21.29
CA LEU A 824 -2.30 -4.80 20.45
C LEU A 824 -1.38 -3.96 21.34
N VAL A 825 -0.08 -4.00 21.09
CA VAL A 825 0.91 -3.24 21.86
C VAL A 825 1.08 -1.86 21.25
N VAL A 826 0.82 -0.81 22.04
CA VAL A 826 1.01 0.59 21.65
C VAL A 826 2.23 1.13 22.38
N ASP A 827 3.29 1.35 21.62
CA ASP A 827 4.48 2.05 22.07
C ASP A 827 4.46 3.50 21.56
N PHE A 828 4.51 4.44 22.49
CA PHE A 828 4.51 5.88 22.21
C PHE A 828 5.92 6.44 22.02
N ASP A 829 6.94 5.73 22.53
CA ASP A 829 8.32 6.19 22.56
C ASP A 829 9.15 5.63 21.39
N GLU A 830 8.54 4.79 20.55
CA GLU A 830 9.17 4.12 19.39
C GLU A 830 10.41 3.27 19.79
N SER A 831 10.49 2.85 21.05
CA SER A 831 11.61 2.14 21.69
C SER A 831 11.18 0.75 22.18
N TRP A 832 11.03 -0.17 21.23
CA TRP A 832 10.63 -1.55 21.48
C TRP A 832 11.58 -2.34 22.39
N THR A 833 12.84 -1.92 22.52
CA THR A 833 13.89 -2.62 23.29
C THR A 833 13.58 -2.72 24.78
N ASP A 834 12.90 -1.72 25.33
CA ASP A 834 12.65 -1.60 26.77
C ASP A 834 11.20 -1.96 27.13
N PHE A 835 10.43 -2.50 26.17
CA PHE A 835 9.06 -2.94 26.45
C PHE A 835 9.07 -4.32 27.11
N PRO A 836 8.35 -4.54 28.23
CA PRO A 836 8.36 -5.81 28.96
C PRO A 836 7.51 -6.88 28.26
N LEU A 837 7.99 -7.38 27.11
CA LEU A 837 7.26 -8.33 26.24
C LEU A 837 6.91 -9.64 26.96
N GLU A 838 7.71 -10.07 27.94
CA GLU A 838 7.46 -11.28 28.74
C GLU A 838 6.13 -11.24 29.51
N LEU A 839 5.61 -10.04 29.81
CA LEU A 839 4.34 -9.85 30.51
C LEU A 839 3.11 -10.01 29.58
N LEU A 840 3.31 -10.10 28.26
CA LEU A 840 2.24 -10.22 27.27
C LEU A 840 1.75 -11.65 27.04
N ASP A 841 2.45 -12.67 27.55
CA ASP A 841 2.06 -14.08 27.38
C ASP A 841 1.02 -14.55 28.41
N LYS A 842 0.77 -13.75 29.46
CA LYS A 842 -0.19 -14.07 30.52
C LYS A 842 -1.33 -13.07 30.48
N ARG A 843 -2.44 -13.43 29.81
CA ARG A 843 -3.72 -12.75 30.08
C ARG A 843 -3.97 -12.86 31.58
N SER A 844 -4.11 -11.72 32.25
CA SER A 844 -4.36 -11.69 33.69
C SER A 844 -5.60 -12.52 34.02
N VAL A 845 -5.45 -13.47 34.93
CA VAL A 845 -6.54 -14.36 35.39
C VAL A 845 -7.69 -13.49 35.92
N GLY A 846 -8.86 -13.58 35.29
CA GLY A 846 -10.09 -12.89 35.71
C GLY A 846 -10.53 -11.70 34.85
N ILE A 847 -9.74 -11.23 33.87
CA ILE A 847 -10.10 -10.12 32.99
C ILE A 847 -10.41 -10.65 31.58
N HIS A 848 -11.70 -10.78 31.26
CA HIS A 848 -12.20 -11.23 29.96
C HIS A 848 -12.50 -10.04 29.02
N LEU A 849 -11.50 -9.17 28.78
CA LEU A 849 -11.61 -8.12 27.77
C LEU A 849 -11.48 -8.74 26.37
N TYR A 850 -12.45 -8.46 25.49
CA TYR A 850 -12.36 -8.87 24.09
C TYR A 850 -11.25 -8.10 23.37
N ILE A 851 -11.24 -6.78 23.48
CA ILE A 851 -10.20 -5.91 22.92
C ILE A 851 -9.15 -5.66 24.02
N TRP A 852 -7.93 -6.17 23.80
CA TRP A 852 -6.79 -5.99 24.69
C TRP A 852 -5.75 -5.09 24.05
N ILE A 853 -5.60 -3.87 24.56
CA ILE A 853 -4.61 -2.89 24.12
C ILE A 853 -3.60 -2.68 25.25
N ALA A 854 -2.37 -3.11 25.04
CA ALA A 854 -1.30 -3.00 26.04
C ALA A 854 -0.48 -1.74 25.79
N THR A 855 -0.27 -0.95 26.83
CA THR A 855 0.70 0.17 26.84
C THR A 855 1.77 -0.10 27.89
N ARG A 856 2.86 0.68 27.89
CA ARG A 856 3.92 0.56 28.90
C ARG A 856 3.38 0.83 30.32
N GLU A 857 2.38 1.70 30.44
CA GLU A 857 1.78 2.08 31.72
C GLU A 857 0.54 1.25 32.11
N ASP A 858 -0.07 0.55 31.16
CA ASP A 858 -1.22 -0.33 31.38
C ASP A 858 -1.15 -1.59 30.49
N ILE A 859 -0.30 -2.54 30.88
CA ILE A 859 -0.02 -3.77 30.11
C ILE A 859 -1.29 -4.62 29.95
N HIS A 860 -2.18 -4.62 30.95
CA HIS A 860 -3.37 -5.46 31.00
C HIS A 860 -4.66 -4.73 30.59
N CYS A 861 -4.57 -3.47 30.14
CA CYS A 861 -5.72 -2.68 29.68
C CYS A 861 -6.83 -2.55 30.74
N GLN A 862 -6.47 -2.40 32.02
CA GLN A 862 -7.43 -2.36 33.14
C GLN A 862 -7.96 -0.96 33.41
N MET A 863 -7.19 0.06 33.04
CA MET A 863 -7.48 1.46 33.36
C MET A 863 -8.55 2.09 32.49
N PRO A 864 -8.63 1.91 31.17
CA PRO A 864 -9.58 2.65 30.35
C PRO A 864 -11.03 2.25 30.62
N GLN A 865 -11.96 3.17 30.37
CA GLN A 865 -13.35 2.80 30.18
C GLN A 865 -13.49 2.19 28.79
N LEU A 866 -14.06 0.99 28.71
CA LEU A 866 -14.21 0.24 27.47
C LEU A 866 -15.68 -0.13 27.26
N PRO A 867 -16.13 -0.30 26.01
CA PRO A 867 -17.43 -0.87 25.72
C PRO A 867 -17.51 -2.30 26.29
N CYS A 868 -18.72 -2.77 26.56
CA CYS A 868 -18.90 -4.16 26.98
C CYS A 868 -18.44 -5.14 25.88
N THR A 869 -18.17 -6.39 26.26
CA THR A 869 -17.64 -7.43 25.36
C THR A 869 -18.48 -7.61 24.09
N GLU A 870 -19.81 -7.56 24.20
CA GLU A 870 -20.72 -7.70 23.05
C GLU A 870 -20.66 -6.49 22.11
N LEU A 871 -20.53 -5.27 22.65
CA LEU A 871 -20.30 -4.08 21.83
C LEU A 871 -18.94 -4.13 21.14
N CYS A 872 -17.89 -4.64 21.81
CA CYS A 872 -16.58 -4.84 21.19
C CYS A 872 -16.61 -5.87 20.06
N LYS A 873 -17.32 -7.00 20.25
CA LYS A 873 -17.53 -8.00 19.18
C LYS A 873 -18.30 -7.40 18.00
N ASN A 874 -19.34 -6.62 18.27
CA ASN A 874 -20.10 -5.90 17.24
C ASN A 874 -19.22 -4.91 16.48
N LEU A 875 -18.39 -4.13 17.18
CA LEU A 875 -17.42 -3.20 16.58
C LEU A 875 -16.49 -3.94 15.59
N VAL A 876 -15.91 -5.06 16.02
CA VAL A 876 -15.02 -5.89 15.18
C VAL A 876 -15.77 -6.53 14.01
N ALA A 877 -16.99 -7.02 14.23
CA ALA A 877 -17.83 -7.61 13.18
C ALA A 877 -18.20 -6.58 12.10
N GLN A 878 -18.54 -5.35 12.49
CA GLN A 878 -18.81 -4.24 11.57
C GLN A 878 -17.55 -3.84 10.80
N ALA A 879 -16.40 -3.77 11.45
CA ALA A 879 -15.12 -3.51 10.78
C ALA A 879 -14.79 -4.60 9.75
N ARG A 880 -14.98 -5.88 10.08
CA ARG A 880 -14.80 -7.02 9.16
C ARG A 880 -15.72 -6.94 7.97
N TRP A 881 -17.01 -6.65 8.18
CA TRP A 881 -17.99 -6.53 7.11
C TRP A 881 -17.65 -5.37 6.17
N MET A 882 -17.26 -4.23 6.72
CA MET A 882 -16.88 -3.05 5.97
C MET A 882 -15.61 -3.30 5.16
N HIS A 883 -14.58 -3.87 5.78
CA HIS A 883 -13.36 -4.26 5.10
C HIS A 883 -13.61 -5.29 3.99
N TRP A 884 -14.41 -6.32 4.26
CA TRP A 884 -14.79 -7.33 3.27
C TRP A 884 -15.50 -6.70 2.06
N SER A 885 -16.41 -5.75 2.29
CA SER A 885 -17.12 -5.03 1.23
C SER A 885 -16.16 -4.27 0.30
N PHE A 886 -15.09 -3.68 0.85
CA PHE A 886 -14.06 -3.03 0.02
C PHE A 886 -13.22 -4.03 -0.80
N THR A 887 -13.02 -5.25 -0.30
CA THR A 887 -12.26 -6.27 -1.03
C THR A 887 -13.05 -6.92 -2.16
N PHE A 888 -14.36 -7.14 -1.99
CA PHE A 888 -15.19 -7.90 -2.94
C PHE A 888 -15.73 -7.07 -4.11
N GLN A 889 -15.75 -5.74 -4.00
CA GLN A 889 -16.10 -4.86 -5.12
C GLN A 889 -15.18 -5.00 -6.36
N LYS A 890 -14.06 -5.71 -6.24
CA LYS A 890 -13.09 -5.93 -7.34
C LYS A 890 -13.24 -7.24 -8.08
N SER A 891 -13.92 -8.25 -7.53
CA SER A 891 -13.98 -9.59 -8.15
C SER A 891 -15.20 -9.84 -9.04
N GLU A 892 -16.14 -8.89 -9.12
CA GLU A 892 -17.35 -8.99 -9.96
C GLU A 892 -17.21 -8.25 -11.32
N THR A 893 -16.07 -7.59 -11.57
CA THR A 893 -15.67 -7.09 -12.91
C THR A 893 -14.65 -8.02 -13.53
#